data_AF-A0A8X6XTT6-F1
#
_entry.id   AF-A0A8X6XTT6-F1
#
_cell.length_a   1.000
_cell.length_b   1.000
_cell.length_c   1.000
_cell.angle_alpha   90.00
_cell.angle_beta   90.00
_cell.angle_gamma   90.00
#
_symmetry.space_group_name_H-M   'P 1'
#
loop_
_entity.id
_entity.type
_entity.pdbx_description
1 polymer ?
#
loop_
_entity_poly.entity_id
_entity_poly.type
_entity_poly.pdbx_seq_one_letter_code
_entity_poly.pdbx_strand_id
1 'polypeptide(L)'
;MDALKLRRTPLRTAFTKAVNHLQEIIENDPVDMNAVETAFEQLKVKSAKLTEVEDAVLELMIESNCTQEAYNIEFEAIEGYAEKMIAWQVRVKNIMKTDALGQKDNHSLVTSLSSSLRLPKIQFQQFSGESDVKCIICNKRHYAVLCSKLPLRSGLETESASVENSMTASSSSSNVLANQACTSEVFLQTLVLFVKPRANMASRINAPFSFWSQNPVLIKLDSPLDNAKQKFDSIVIVSSDVSKINLPESSFLNGYLQLLKHQKQYDSAFEDVETFLSPNIAGNENIKKLVYSPTGPLDRHYDDVRRFVEASDKGIKRLLKAGGKRPILAVLYEDSGSVGFDKYEQYNIASLLGAAEAIYVPLEIREDVPEKAAKIEILGYTSFGSISIPVLSAIELGRIMCRDIGGSDPERMAAPNVATYVKELFANTPVQVEVVDNSKIIEKEYPLLGAVNRAAKGVTRHSGCVIFLTYEPEGSYDKTVVLVGKGVTYDTGGADIKAGGVMAGMHRDKCGASAVAGFLQTVAELKPKGVKVIGALSMVRNSVGSDCYVSDEIITSRAGVRVRVGNTDAEGRMAMADVLCHMKEKVLKNKEPNPCLFTIATLTGHACLAVGDGYTIIMENGPAALDNVGRKIQNAGHLIGDPFEISTVRREDYEHHKGKSAYEDLLQCNNAPSSRTPRGHQSPAAFLIMSSGLDKHDINSEIPLKYSHVDIASSSGPFPGLPTGSPIPAFTASFIL
;
A
#
# COMPACT_ATOMS: atom_id res chain seq x y z
N MET A 1 -15.49 -4.51 -46.37
CA MET A 1 -15.52 -3.21 -45.67
C MET A 1 -16.67 -2.31 -46.14
N ASP A 2 -16.72 -1.88 -47.40
CA ASP A 2 -17.72 -0.91 -47.89
C ASP A 2 -19.17 -1.36 -47.72
N ALA A 3 -19.46 -2.65 -47.93
CA ALA A 3 -20.79 -3.22 -47.69
C ALA A 3 -21.23 -3.11 -46.22
N LEU A 4 -20.32 -3.25 -45.26
CA LEU A 4 -20.62 -3.08 -43.83
C LEU A 4 -20.78 -1.61 -43.47
N LYS A 5 -19.91 -0.73 -44.01
CA LYS A 5 -20.06 0.72 -43.85
C LYS A 5 -21.39 1.22 -44.40
N LEU A 6 -21.86 0.67 -45.52
CA LEU A 6 -23.18 0.95 -46.10
C LEU A 6 -24.33 0.46 -45.20
N ARG A 7 -24.20 -0.73 -44.59
CA ARG A 7 -25.18 -1.27 -43.64
C ARG A 7 -25.20 -0.53 -42.29
N ARG A 8 -24.08 0.04 -41.87
CA ARG A 8 -23.93 0.76 -40.58
C ARG A 8 -24.66 2.10 -40.57
N THR A 9 -24.60 2.87 -41.64
CA THR A 9 -25.20 4.21 -41.73
C THR A 9 -26.68 4.26 -41.30
N PRO A 10 -27.59 3.41 -41.86
CA PRO A 10 -28.99 3.43 -41.43
C PRO A 10 -29.18 2.98 -39.97
N LEU A 11 -28.31 2.13 -39.42
CA LEU A 11 -28.36 1.71 -38.02
C LEU A 11 -27.96 2.84 -37.07
N ARG A 12 -26.89 3.59 -37.38
CA ARG A 12 -26.52 4.80 -36.64
C ARG A 12 -27.65 5.83 -36.65
N THR A 13 -28.27 6.06 -37.82
CA THR A 13 -29.44 6.94 -37.92
C THR A 13 -30.61 6.43 -37.08
N ALA A 14 -30.89 5.12 -37.09
CA ALA A 14 -31.97 4.54 -36.30
C ALA A 14 -31.71 4.63 -34.80
N PHE A 15 -30.47 4.44 -34.36
CA PHE A 15 -30.04 4.62 -32.97
C PHE A 15 -30.23 6.07 -32.53
N THR A 16 -29.71 7.04 -33.30
CA THR A 16 -29.86 8.47 -32.98
C THR A 16 -31.34 8.89 -32.92
N LYS A 17 -32.18 8.40 -33.84
CA LYS A 17 -33.63 8.66 -33.78
C LYS A 17 -34.28 8.07 -32.53
N ALA A 18 -33.85 6.88 -32.09
CA ALA A 18 -34.37 6.26 -30.88
C ALA A 18 -33.94 7.01 -29.62
N VAL A 19 -32.69 7.49 -29.58
CA VAL A 19 -32.19 8.36 -28.52
C VAL A 19 -33.00 9.65 -28.42
N ASN A 20 -33.23 10.32 -29.56
CA ASN A 20 -34.01 11.56 -29.58
C ASN A 20 -35.47 11.33 -29.16
N HIS A 21 -36.08 10.24 -29.61
CA HIS A 21 -37.44 9.88 -29.19
C HIS A 21 -37.54 9.60 -27.69
N LEU A 22 -36.55 8.88 -27.13
CA LEU A 22 -36.49 8.62 -25.69
C LEU A 22 -36.29 9.92 -24.89
N GLN A 23 -35.47 10.85 -25.42
CA GLN A 23 -35.29 12.18 -24.85
C GLN A 23 -36.60 12.98 -24.83
N GLU A 24 -37.35 12.99 -25.93
CA GLU A 24 -38.66 13.67 -26.04
C GLU A 24 -39.67 13.12 -25.02
N ILE A 25 -39.72 11.79 -24.84
CA ILE A 25 -40.63 11.17 -23.86
C ILE A 25 -40.28 11.61 -22.43
N ILE A 26 -38.99 11.69 -22.11
CA ILE A 26 -38.50 12.08 -20.78
C ILE A 26 -38.69 13.58 -20.51
N GLU A 27 -38.75 14.40 -21.55
CA GLU A 27 -39.00 15.85 -21.43
C GLU A 27 -40.49 16.20 -21.29
N ASN A 28 -41.40 15.24 -21.51
CA ASN A 28 -42.82 15.44 -21.27
C ASN A 28 -43.11 15.53 -19.76
N ASP A 29 -44.03 16.41 -19.37
CA ASP A 29 -44.51 16.55 -17.99
C ASP A 29 -46.04 16.35 -17.94
N PRO A 30 -46.56 15.30 -17.27
CA PRO A 30 -45.81 14.27 -16.54
C PRO A 30 -45.13 13.25 -17.47
N VAL A 31 -44.00 12.71 -17.03
CA VAL A 31 -43.25 11.67 -17.77
C VAL A 31 -44.06 10.38 -17.81
N ASP A 32 -44.33 9.85 -19.01
CA ASP A 32 -44.97 8.54 -19.19
C ASP A 32 -43.93 7.43 -19.03
N MET A 33 -43.89 6.82 -17.83
CA MET A 33 -42.91 5.79 -17.48
C MET A 33 -43.02 4.52 -18.35
N ASN A 34 -44.23 4.13 -18.76
CA ASN A 34 -44.41 2.98 -19.66
C ASN A 34 -43.87 3.28 -21.07
N ALA A 35 -44.04 4.52 -21.53
CA ALA A 35 -43.45 4.97 -22.79
C ALA A 35 -41.92 5.04 -22.70
N VAL A 36 -41.34 5.48 -21.57
CA VAL A 36 -39.89 5.48 -21.34
C VAL A 36 -39.33 4.06 -21.39
N GLU A 37 -39.94 3.11 -20.69
CA GLU A 37 -39.51 1.70 -20.69
C GLU A 37 -39.57 1.10 -22.10
N THR A 38 -40.69 1.32 -22.81
CA THR A 38 -40.89 0.83 -24.19
C THR A 38 -39.86 1.42 -25.16
N ALA A 39 -39.65 2.74 -25.13
CA ALA A 39 -38.69 3.41 -26.00
C ALA A 39 -37.25 3.00 -25.68
N PHE A 40 -36.95 2.72 -24.41
CA PHE A 40 -35.64 2.26 -23.98
C PHE A 40 -35.35 0.81 -24.43
N GLU A 41 -36.34 -0.09 -24.38
CA GLU A 41 -36.21 -1.43 -24.96
C GLU A 41 -35.98 -1.37 -26.49
N GLN A 42 -36.69 -0.48 -27.19
CA GLN A 42 -36.43 -0.24 -28.62
C GLN A 42 -35.01 0.28 -28.88
N LEU A 43 -34.47 1.14 -28.00
CA LEU A 43 -33.10 1.62 -28.08
C LEU A 43 -32.10 0.47 -27.88
N LYS A 44 -32.30 -0.41 -26.90
CA LYS A 44 -31.44 -1.60 -26.67
C LYS A 44 -31.38 -2.50 -27.91
N VAL A 45 -32.52 -2.78 -28.53
CA VAL A 45 -32.58 -3.61 -29.75
C VAL A 45 -31.81 -2.97 -30.90
N LYS A 46 -31.94 -1.66 -31.08
CA LYS A 46 -31.20 -0.93 -32.13
C LYS A 46 -29.71 -0.85 -31.83
N SER A 47 -29.32 -0.69 -30.56
CA SER A 47 -27.93 -0.70 -30.11
C SER A 47 -27.27 -2.05 -30.39
N ALA A 48 -27.92 -3.16 -30.04
CA ALA A 48 -27.37 -4.50 -30.26
C ALA A 48 -27.09 -4.77 -31.75
N LYS A 49 -28.03 -4.38 -32.64
CA LYS A 49 -27.84 -4.50 -34.09
C LYS A 49 -26.72 -3.61 -34.63
N LEU A 50 -26.53 -2.44 -34.03
CA LEU A 50 -25.45 -1.52 -34.41
C LEU A 50 -24.09 -2.10 -33.99
N THR A 51 -23.97 -2.58 -32.75
CA THR A 51 -22.77 -3.22 -32.20
C THR A 51 -22.33 -4.41 -33.06
N GLU A 52 -23.26 -5.29 -33.47
CA GLU A 52 -22.94 -6.43 -34.35
C GLU A 52 -22.25 -6.01 -35.66
N VAL A 53 -22.69 -4.91 -36.29
CA VAL A 53 -22.10 -4.40 -37.53
C VAL A 53 -20.79 -3.65 -37.27
N GLU A 54 -20.68 -2.97 -36.13
CA GLU A 54 -19.48 -2.22 -35.74
C GLU A 54 -18.32 -3.13 -35.34
N ASP A 55 -18.59 -4.20 -34.61
CA ASP A 55 -17.62 -5.24 -34.27
C ASP A 55 -17.09 -5.92 -35.55
N ALA A 56 -17.98 -6.29 -36.47
CA ALA A 56 -17.59 -6.86 -37.77
C ALA A 56 -16.75 -5.89 -38.63
N VAL A 57 -16.91 -4.57 -38.47
CA VAL A 57 -16.04 -3.58 -39.12
C VAL A 57 -14.64 -3.59 -38.50
N LEU A 58 -14.54 -3.61 -37.17
CA LEU A 58 -13.24 -3.64 -36.47
C LEU A 58 -12.49 -4.94 -36.76
N GLU A 59 -13.15 -6.09 -36.73
CA GLU A 59 -12.57 -7.39 -37.08
C GLU A 59 -12.00 -7.38 -38.50
N LEU A 60 -12.77 -6.93 -39.49
CA LEU A 60 -12.29 -6.83 -40.87
C LEU A 60 -11.16 -5.81 -41.04
N MET A 61 -11.09 -4.76 -40.21
CA MET A 61 -9.98 -3.81 -40.24
C MET A 61 -8.68 -4.42 -39.73
N ILE A 62 -8.77 -5.30 -38.72
CA ILE A 62 -7.64 -6.09 -38.23
C ILE A 62 -7.20 -7.08 -39.31
N GLU A 63 -8.14 -7.82 -39.91
CA GLU A 63 -7.84 -8.79 -40.97
C GLU A 63 -7.24 -8.15 -42.23
N SER A 64 -7.65 -6.92 -42.55
CA SER A 64 -7.18 -6.18 -43.74
C SER A 64 -5.84 -5.46 -43.54
N ASN A 65 -5.17 -5.64 -42.39
CA ASN A 65 -3.87 -5.02 -42.08
C ASN A 65 -3.87 -3.48 -42.25
N CYS A 66 -4.94 -2.82 -41.81
CA CYS A 66 -5.05 -1.36 -41.88
C CYS A 66 -4.00 -0.66 -40.99
N THR A 67 -3.72 0.62 -41.27
CA THR A 67 -2.80 1.39 -40.42
C THR A 67 -3.40 1.58 -39.02
N GLN A 68 -2.55 1.59 -37.99
CA GLN A 68 -2.98 1.79 -36.61
C GLN A 68 -3.78 3.10 -36.44
N GLU A 69 -3.41 4.15 -37.17
CA GLU A 69 -4.13 5.43 -37.17
C GLU A 69 -5.56 5.29 -37.70
N ALA A 70 -5.75 4.57 -38.82
CA ALA A 70 -7.08 4.33 -39.37
C ALA A 70 -7.95 3.47 -38.44
N TYR A 71 -7.35 2.45 -37.80
CA TYR A 71 -8.03 1.63 -36.80
C TYR A 71 -8.51 2.47 -35.61
N ASN A 72 -7.64 3.30 -35.04
CA ASN A 72 -7.96 4.12 -33.88
C ASN A 72 -9.10 5.12 -34.18
N ILE A 73 -9.08 5.77 -35.34
CA ILE A 73 -10.16 6.69 -35.76
C ILE A 73 -11.51 5.96 -35.84
N GLU A 74 -11.52 4.74 -36.40
CA GLU A 74 -12.75 3.96 -36.53
C GLU A 74 -13.23 3.44 -35.16
N PHE A 75 -12.29 3.00 -34.31
CA PHE A 75 -12.55 2.54 -32.94
C PHE A 75 -13.17 3.64 -32.07
N GLU A 76 -12.58 4.84 -32.04
CA GLU A 76 -13.13 5.98 -31.30
C GLU A 76 -14.53 6.36 -31.77
N ALA A 77 -14.79 6.29 -33.09
CA ALA A 77 -16.10 6.56 -33.66
C ALA A 77 -17.15 5.50 -33.27
N ILE A 78 -16.75 4.26 -33.01
CA ILE A 78 -17.60 3.16 -32.55
C ILE A 78 -17.85 3.28 -31.03
N GLU A 79 -16.80 3.48 -30.23
CA GLU A 79 -16.92 3.66 -28.78
C GLU A 79 -17.86 4.81 -28.40
N GLY A 80 -17.85 5.92 -29.16
CA GLY A 80 -18.76 7.03 -28.91
C GLY A 80 -20.26 6.68 -28.98
N TYR A 81 -20.67 5.59 -29.64
CA TYR A 81 -22.06 5.10 -29.59
C TYR A 81 -22.30 4.16 -28.41
N ALA A 82 -21.31 3.35 -28.03
CA ALA A 82 -21.36 2.52 -26.83
C ALA A 82 -21.47 3.37 -25.55
N GLU A 83 -20.65 4.42 -25.44
CA GLU A 83 -20.72 5.38 -24.33
C GLU A 83 -22.09 6.06 -24.22
N LYS A 84 -22.68 6.46 -25.36
CA LYS A 84 -24.05 7.02 -25.39
C LYS A 84 -25.07 6.03 -24.85
N MET A 85 -24.98 4.76 -25.22
CA MET A 85 -25.91 3.74 -24.70
C MET A 85 -25.77 3.56 -23.18
N ILE A 86 -24.54 3.54 -22.65
CA ILE A 86 -24.26 3.45 -21.21
C ILE A 86 -24.83 4.67 -20.48
N ALA A 87 -24.63 5.87 -21.01
CA ALA A 87 -25.19 7.10 -20.44
C ALA A 87 -26.73 7.03 -20.35
N TRP A 88 -27.39 6.51 -21.39
CA TRP A 88 -28.84 6.31 -21.42
C TRP A 88 -29.31 5.22 -20.45
N GLN A 89 -28.56 4.13 -20.28
CA GLN A 89 -28.84 3.11 -19.25
C GLN A 89 -28.84 3.71 -17.85
N VAL A 90 -27.84 4.52 -17.51
CA VAL A 90 -27.77 5.19 -16.21
C VAL A 90 -28.92 6.18 -16.04
N ARG A 91 -29.21 6.99 -17.07
CA ARG A 91 -30.26 8.01 -17.04
C ARG A 91 -31.64 7.40 -16.84
N VAL A 92 -32.03 6.40 -17.63
CA VAL A 92 -33.33 5.72 -17.49
C VAL A 92 -33.44 5.03 -16.13
N LYS A 93 -32.37 4.37 -15.64
CA LYS A 93 -32.36 3.74 -14.31
C LYS A 93 -32.60 4.75 -13.19
N ASN A 94 -32.09 5.98 -13.30
CA ASN A 94 -32.31 7.02 -12.31
C ASN A 94 -33.75 7.57 -12.33
N ILE A 95 -34.34 7.72 -13.52
CA ILE A 95 -35.73 8.14 -13.70
C ILE A 95 -36.69 7.07 -13.14
N MET A 96 -36.44 5.80 -13.46
CA MET A 96 -37.23 4.67 -12.92
C MET A 96 -37.10 4.53 -11.40
N LYS A 97 -35.97 4.94 -10.81
CA LYS A 97 -35.79 4.97 -9.35
C LYS A 97 -36.53 6.12 -8.67
N THR A 98 -36.79 7.22 -9.36
CA THR A 98 -37.50 8.38 -8.79
C THR A 98 -38.99 8.11 -8.64
N ASP A 99 -39.56 7.28 -9.50
CA ASP A 99 -40.95 6.79 -9.39
C ASP A 99 -41.13 5.83 -8.18
N ALA A 100 -40.14 4.98 -7.89
CA ALA A 100 -40.16 4.07 -6.74
C ALA A 100 -40.12 4.76 -5.36
N LEU A 101 -39.84 6.07 -5.31
CA LEU A 101 -39.73 6.86 -4.07
C LEU A 101 -40.85 7.90 -3.88
N GLY A 102 -41.84 7.92 -4.78
CA GLY A 102 -42.96 8.85 -4.73
C GLY A 102 -42.59 10.28 -5.17
N GLN A 103 -43.37 10.83 -6.08
CA GLN A 103 -43.24 12.20 -6.57
C GLN A 103 -43.24 13.23 -5.42
N LYS A 104 -42.13 13.96 -5.28
CA LYS A 104 -42.16 15.34 -4.79
C LYS A 104 -41.53 16.23 -5.86
N ASP A 105 -42.35 17.12 -6.38
CA ASP A 105 -42.03 18.15 -7.36
C ASP A 105 -40.72 18.87 -7.04
N ASN A 106 -39.74 18.74 -7.92
CA ASN A 106 -38.52 19.55 -7.91
C ASN A 106 -38.30 20.26 -9.26
N HIS A 107 -39.38 20.52 -10.02
CA HIS A 107 -39.29 21.13 -11.34
C HIS A 107 -39.14 22.66 -11.36
N SER A 108 -38.89 23.31 -10.22
CA SER A 108 -38.77 24.78 -10.16
C SER A 108 -37.38 25.33 -9.79
N LEU A 109 -36.30 24.53 -9.82
CA LEU A 109 -34.98 24.97 -9.32
C LEU A 109 -33.84 25.04 -10.35
N VAL A 110 -34.10 24.86 -11.66
CA VAL A 110 -33.01 24.77 -12.66
C VAL A 110 -32.84 26.01 -13.55
N THR A 111 -33.69 27.04 -13.46
CA THR A 111 -33.66 28.15 -14.44
C THR A 111 -33.36 29.55 -13.90
N SER A 112 -32.77 29.72 -12.70
CA SER A 112 -32.49 31.08 -12.18
C SER A 112 -31.15 31.30 -11.45
N LEU A 113 -30.13 30.46 -11.65
CA LEU A 113 -28.82 30.63 -10.99
C LEU A 113 -27.68 31.01 -11.94
N SER A 114 -27.96 31.86 -12.93
CA SER A 114 -26.95 32.46 -13.81
C SER A 114 -26.92 33.99 -13.71
N SER A 115 -26.92 34.56 -12.51
CA SER A 115 -26.42 35.92 -12.28
C SER A 115 -26.44 36.27 -10.80
N SER A 116 -25.29 36.69 -10.27
CA SER A 116 -25.07 37.31 -8.96
C SER A 116 -25.11 36.42 -7.71
N LEU A 117 -23.95 35.88 -7.33
CA LEU A 117 -23.67 35.42 -5.96
C LEU A 117 -22.56 36.28 -5.37
N ARG A 118 -22.94 37.29 -4.58
CA ARG A 118 -22.10 37.84 -3.51
C ARG A 118 -22.21 36.91 -2.31
N LEU A 119 -21.08 36.48 -1.74
CA LEU A 119 -21.05 35.65 -0.54
C LEU A 119 -21.80 36.32 0.62
N PRO A 120 -22.66 35.61 1.37
CA PRO A 120 -23.35 36.18 2.51
C PRO A 120 -22.38 36.35 3.69
N LYS A 121 -22.41 37.52 4.34
CA LYS A 121 -21.79 37.72 5.66
C LYS A 121 -22.57 36.89 6.68
N ILE A 122 -21.92 35.87 7.23
CA ILE A 122 -22.45 35.08 8.33
C ILE A 122 -22.32 35.93 9.61
N GLN A 123 -23.46 36.35 10.18
CA GLN A 123 -23.52 36.80 11.57
C GLN A 123 -23.85 35.58 12.44
N PHE A 124 -22.97 35.26 13.38
CA PHE A 124 -23.23 34.23 14.38
C PHE A 124 -24.28 34.75 15.37
N GLN A 125 -25.44 34.10 15.42
CA GLN A 125 -26.36 34.25 16.55
C GLN A 125 -25.88 33.38 17.70
N GLN A 126 -25.70 34.00 18.86
CA GLN A 126 -25.34 33.35 20.11
C GLN A 126 -26.57 32.58 20.64
N PHE A 127 -26.45 31.27 20.83
CA PHE A 127 -27.54 30.39 21.23
C PHE A 127 -27.86 30.53 22.72
N SER A 128 -29.12 30.79 23.07
CA SER A 128 -29.59 31.07 24.45
C SER A 128 -29.89 29.84 25.31
N GLY A 129 -29.34 28.67 24.97
CA GLY A 129 -29.29 27.52 25.89
C GLY A 129 -30.60 26.77 26.20
N GLU A 130 -31.72 27.09 25.54
CA GLU A 130 -32.97 26.34 25.70
C GLU A 130 -33.46 25.82 24.35
N SER A 131 -33.45 24.49 24.15
CA SER A 131 -34.09 23.84 23.00
C SER A 131 -34.92 22.66 23.48
N ASP A 132 -36.20 22.61 23.10
CA ASP A 132 -37.15 21.56 23.46
C ASP A 132 -37.09 20.29 22.59
N VAL A 133 -36.04 20.14 21.77
CA VAL A 133 -35.93 19.06 20.77
C VAL A 133 -35.44 17.75 21.41
N LYS A 134 -36.22 16.67 21.23
CA LYS A 134 -35.85 15.30 21.61
C LYS A 134 -35.20 14.57 20.44
N CYS A 135 -34.21 13.73 20.73
CA CYS A 135 -33.54 12.89 19.72
C CYS A 135 -34.55 11.94 19.07
N ILE A 136 -34.70 12.01 17.75
CA ILE A 136 -35.61 11.16 16.96
C ILE A 136 -35.23 9.68 16.93
N ILE A 137 -34.00 9.32 17.36
CA ILE A 137 -33.52 7.93 17.37
C ILE A 137 -33.81 7.23 18.71
N CYS A 138 -33.66 7.94 19.83
CA CYS A 138 -33.78 7.33 21.17
C CYS A 138 -34.86 7.94 22.06
N ASN A 139 -35.52 9.01 21.60
CA ASN A 139 -36.54 9.78 22.29
C ASN A 139 -36.13 10.34 23.68
N LYS A 140 -34.83 10.41 23.97
CA LYS A 140 -34.26 11.03 25.18
C LYS A 140 -33.77 12.45 24.88
N ARG A 141 -33.73 13.30 25.92
CA ARG A 141 -33.07 14.62 25.88
C ARG A 141 -31.59 14.44 26.20
N HIS A 142 -30.73 14.79 25.27
CA HIS A 142 -29.27 14.74 25.46
C HIS A 142 -28.78 16.17 25.68
N TYR A 143 -28.08 16.41 26.79
CA TYR A 143 -27.35 17.66 27.01
C TYR A 143 -25.85 17.35 26.84
N ALA A 144 -25.19 18.01 25.90
CA ALA A 144 -23.74 18.07 25.85
C ALA A 144 -23.31 19.39 26.50
N VAL A 145 -22.73 19.32 27.70
CA VAL A 145 -22.09 20.48 28.33
C VAL A 145 -20.58 20.31 28.18
N LEU A 146 -19.98 21.11 27.30
CA LEU A 146 -18.54 21.37 27.29
C LEU A 146 -18.22 22.25 28.51
N CYS A 147 -17.54 21.68 29.51
CA CYS A 147 -16.99 22.47 30.61
C CYS A 147 -15.54 22.85 30.32
N SER A 148 -15.30 24.15 30.11
CA SER A 148 -13.99 24.76 30.14
C SER A 148 -13.64 25.24 31.56
N LYS A 149 -12.60 24.62 32.14
CA LYS A 149 -11.86 24.96 33.39
C LYS A 149 -12.40 24.42 34.72
N LEU A 150 -11.54 23.68 35.44
CA LEU A 150 -11.06 23.86 36.85
C LEU A 150 -10.50 22.50 37.41
N PRO A 151 -9.80 22.42 38.57
CA PRO A 151 -8.35 22.55 38.72
C PRO A 151 -7.68 21.33 39.43
N LEU A 152 -6.36 21.41 39.59
CA LEU A 152 -5.47 20.52 40.35
C LEU A 152 -6.01 20.09 41.74
N ARG A 153 -5.79 18.82 42.10
CA ARG A 153 -5.56 18.41 43.51
C ARG A 153 -4.45 17.38 43.63
N SER A 154 -3.69 17.62 44.68
CA SER A 154 -2.45 17.05 45.18
C SER A 154 -2.63 15.74 45.97
N GLY A 155 -1.58 14.91 45.92
CA GLY A 155 -1.09 14.10 47.05
C GLY A 155 -1.72 12.72 47.23
N LEU A 156 -0.92 11.68 47.03
CA LEU A 156 -0.61 10.66 48.05
C LEU A 156 0.56 9.78 47.60
N GLU A 157 1.29 9.32 48.60
CA GLU A 157 2.67 8.88 48.63
C GLU A 157 2.89 7.38 48.34
N THR A 158 4.17 7.07 48.04
CA THR A 158 4.93 5.83 48.36
C THR A 158 4.42 4.52 47.73
N GLU A 159 5.23 3.67 47.08
CA GLU A 159 6.39 2.97 47.62
C GLU A 159 7.26 2.35 46.51
N SER A 160 8.53 2.23 46.85
CA SER A 160 9.66 1.63 46.13
C SER A 160 9.63 0.10 46.08
N ALA A 161 10.13 -0.48 44.99
CA ALA A 161 10.78 -1.80 45.05
C ALA A 161 11.81 -1.94 43.91
N SER A 162 13.07 -1.82 44.30
CA SER A 162 14.28 -2.24 43.60
C SER A 162 14.38 -3.77 43.55
N VAL A 163 14.78 -4.35 42.41
CA VAL A 163 15.59 -5.59 42.38
C VAL A 163 16.55 -5.52 41.19
N GLU A 164 17.83 -5.41 41.53
CA GLU A 164 18.98 -5.72 40.67
C GLU A 164 18.97 -7.22 40.34
N ASN A 165 19.37 -7.60 39.13
CA ASN A 165 20.45 -8.59 39.02
C ASN A 165 21.10 -8.58 37.64
N SER A 166 22.42 -8.39 37.72
CA SER A 166 23.42 -8.61 36.71
C SER A 166 23.50 -10.09 36.32
N MET A 167 23.88 -10.38 35.08
CA MET A 167 24.95 -11.34 34.82
C MET A 167 25.51 -11.18 33.40
N THR A 168 26.82 -11.32 33.37
CA THR A 168 27.79 -10.92 32.35
C THR A 168 27.95 -11.91 31.20
N ALA A 169 28.46 -11.35 30.10
CA ALA A 169 28.79 -11.98 28.82
C ALA A 169 29.74 -13.19 28.89
N SER A 170 29.63 -14.04 27.87
CA SER A 170 30.81 -14.58 27.18
C SER A 170 30.49 -14.92 25.72
N SER A 171 31.49 -14.67 24.89
CA SER A 171 31.52 -14.63 23.44
C SER A 171 31.88 -15.97 22.80
N SER A 172 31.24 -16.31 21.68
CA SER A 172 31.93 -16.96 20.56
C SER A 172 31.13 -16.81 19.26
N SER A 173 31.82 -16.24 18.27
CA SER A 173 31.40 -16.06 16.89
C SER A 173 31.57 -17.36 16.09
N SER A 174 30.53 -17.82 15.39
CA SER A 174 30.67 -18.62 14.16
C SER A 174 29.34 -18.67 13.40
N ASN A 175 29.45 -18.66 12.08
CA ASN A 175 28.39 -18.62 11.07
C ASN A 175 27.20 -19.54 11.37
N VAL A 176 26.00 -18.98 11.49
CA VAL A 176 24.74 -19.75 11.53
C VAL A 176 23.94 -19.40 10.29
N LEU A 177 24.22 -20.09 9.19
CA LEU A 177 23.32 -20.38 8.05
C LEU A 177 24.07 -21.32 7.10
N ALA A 178 24.50 -22.46 7.64
CA ALA A 178 24.98 -23.58 6.84
C ALA A 178 24.46 -24.87 7.48
N ASN A 179 23.52 -25.52 6.78
CA ASN A 179 23.13 -26.92 6.90
C ASN A 179 23.38 -27.59 8.27
N GLN A 180 22.43 -27.44 9.20
CA GLN A 180 22.17 -28.52 10.14
C GLN A 180 21.03 -29.35 9.57
N ALA A 181 21.39 -30.49 8.98
CA ALA A 181 20.46 -31.59 8.75
C ALA A 181 19.90 -32.00 10.12
N CYS A 182 18.67 -31.56 10.41
CA CYS A 182 18.00 -31.88 11.65
C CYS A 182 17.19 -33.16 11.44
N THR A 183 17.82 -34.32 11.70
CA THR A 183 17.05 -35.51 12.09
C THR A 183 16.52 -35.26 13.50
N SER A 184 15.38 -34.58 13.62
CA SER A 184 14.63 -34.51 14.86
C SER A 184 13.13 -34.41 14.54
N GLU A 185 12.34 -35.10 15.35
CA GLU A 185 10.90 -35.36 15.17
C GLU A 185 10.10 -34.09 14.81
N VAL A 186 9.16 -34.22 13.86
CA VAL A 186 8.28 -33.13 13.41
C VAL A 186 7.31 -32.79 14.55
N PHE A 187 7.63 -31.76 15.35
CA PHE A 187 6.74 -31.26 16.41
C PHE A 187 5.89 -30.10 15.89
N LEU A 188 4.58 -30.31 15.79
CA LEU A 188 3.59 -29.24 15.61
C LEU A 188 3.59 -28.33 16.85
N GLN A 189 4.30 -27.21 16.82
CA GLN A 189 4.31 -26.27 17.94
C GLN A 189 3.23 -25.20 17.72
N THR A 190 2.44 -24.88 18.76
CA THR A 190 1.48 -23.76 18.69
C THR A 190 2.03 -22.54 19.43
N LEU A 191 2.08 -21.41 18.74
CA LEU A 191 2.61 -20.14 19.18
C LEU A 191 1.47 -19.18 19.52
N VAL A 192 1.44 -18.59 20.71
CA VAL A 192 0.39 -17.63 21.12
C VAL A 192 0.88 -16.20 21.12
N LEU A 193 0.12 -15.32 20.48
CA LEU A 193 0.48 -13.93 20.22
C LEU A 193 -0.59 -13.01 20.78
N PHE A 194 -0.18 -12.12 21.68
CA PHE A 194 -1.12 -11.22 22.35
C PHE A 194 -1.28 -9.91 21.59
N VAL A 195 -2.53 -9.47 21.46
CA VAL A 195 -2.89 -8.13 21.02
C VAL A 195 -3.35 -7.36 22.25
N LYS A 196 -2.44 -6.61 22.88
CA LYS A 196 -2.77 -5.72 24.02
C LYS A 196 -2.73 -4.25 23.58
N PRO A 197 -3.75 -3.44 23.95
CA PRO A 197 -3.58 -1.99 23.96
C PRO A 197 -2.52 -1.63 25.01
N ARG A 198 -1.51 -0.82 24.65
CA ARG A 198 -0.62 -0.22 25.66
C ARG A 198 -1.45 0.73 26.54
N ALA A 199 -1.40 0.55 27.85
CA ALA A 199 -2.01 1.45 28.82
C ALA A 199 -1.20 2.75 28.91
N ASN A 200 -1.43 3.69 27.98
CA ASN A 200 -1.19 5.13 28.13
C ASN A 200 -1.72 5.86 26.88
N MET A 201 -2.90 6.47 26.96
CA MET A 201 -3.59 7.16 25.84
C MET A 201 -2.98 8.53 25.46
N ALA A 202 -1.67 8.75 25.65
CA ALA A 202 -1.04 10.05 25.46
C ALA A 202 -0.27 10.23 24.14
N SER A 203 0.16 9.16 23.46
CA SER A 203 0.90 9.27 22.19
C SER A 203 0.11 8.70 21.00
N ARG A 204 0.21 9.37 19.84
CA ARG A 204 -0.32 8.92 18.53
C ARG A 204 0.35 7.64 18.01
N ILE A 205 1.45 7.25 18.68
CA ILE A 205 2.35 6.14 18.32
C ILE A 205 1.96 4.84 18.99
N ASN A 206 0.98 4.87 19.89
CA ASN A 206 0.44 3.66 20.44
C ASN A 206 -0.49 3.01 19.42
N ALA A 207 0.15 2.43 18.41
CA ALA A 207 -0.36 1.26 17.76
C ALA A 207 -0.87 0.29 18.86
N PRO A 208 -2.05 -0.32 18.72
CA PRO A 208 -2.60 -1.37 19.59
C PRO A 208 -1.80 -2.67 19.45
N PHE A 209 -0.54 -2.55 19.09
CA PHE A 209 0.31 -3.57 18.53
C PHE A 209 1.63 -3.51 19.29
N SER A 210 1.63 -4.02 20.54
CA SER A 210 2.81 -4.68 21.11
C SER A 210 3.03 -6.04 20.44
N PHE A 211 2.79 -6.10 19.13
CA PHE A 211 2.64 -7.34 18.39
C PHE A 211 3.95 -8.12 18.54
N TRP A 212 3.82 -9.39 18.95
CA TRP A 212 4.89 -10.41 18.97
C TRP A 212 6.03 -10.24 20.00
N SER A 213 6.08 -9.17 20.79
CA SER A 213 7.26 -8.88 21.63
C SER A 213 7.25 -9.42 23.06
N GLN A 214 6.15 -10.00 23.53
CA GLN A 214 6.10 -10.60 24.86
C GLN A 214 5.98 -12.12 24.77
N ASN A 215 7.14 -12.78 24.74
CA ASN A 215 7.34 -14.20 25.00
C ASN A 215 6.23 -15.08 24.41
N PRO A 216 6.30 -15.41 23.10
CA PRO A 216 5.34 -16.34 22.53
C PRO A 216 5.26 -17.59 23.41
N VAL A 217 4.04 -17.98 23.77
CA VAL A 217 3.84 -19.20 24.54
C VAL A 217 3.84 -20.35 23.55
N LEU A 218 4.84 -21.22 23.67
CA LEU A 218 4.87 -22.50 22.98
C LEU A 218 3.96 -23.48 23.72
N ILE A 219 2.91 -23.92 23.05
CA ILE A 219 2.04 -25.00 23.52
C ILE A 219 2.56 -26.30 22.89
N LYS A 220 2.91 -27.28 23.73
CA LYS A 220 3.29 -28.64 23.31
C LYS A 220 2.08 -29.37 22.72
N LEU A 221 2.31 -30.25 21.74
CA LEU A 221 1.29 -31.08 21.07
C LEU A 221 0.30 -31.75 22.04
N ASP A 222 0.81 -32.29 23.15
CA ASP A 222 0.01 -33.06 24.12
C ASP A 222 -0.62 -32.19 25.22
N SER A 223 -0.38 -30.88 25.18
CA SER A 223 -1.01 -29.95 26.12
C SER A 223 -2.42 -29.62 25.64
N PRO A 224 -3.44 -29.63 26.53
CA PRO A 224 -4.76 -29.13 26.17
C PRO A 224 -4.65 -27.68 25.70
N LEU A 225 -5.22 -27.38 24.52
CA LEU A 225 -5.38 -26.02 24.01
C LEU A 225 -6.06 -25.11 25.05
N ASP A 226 -6.98 -25.69 25.83
CA ASP A 226 -7.59 -25.08 26.99
C ASP A 226 -6.70 -25.22 28.24
N ASN A 227 -5.64 -24.43 28.31
CA ASN A 227 -5.13 -24.02 29.62
C ASN A 227 -5.94 -22.81 30.12
N ALA A 228 -6.10 -22.66 31.44
CA ALA A 228 -6.98 -21.64 32.04
C ALA A 228 -6.64 -20.17 31.68
N LYS A 229 -5.54 -19.90 30.95
CA LYS A 229 -5.08 -18.55 30.57
C LYS A 229 -5.25 -18.23 29.07
N GLN A 230 -5.41 -19.21 28.18
CA GLN A 230 -5.38 -19.02 26.72
C GLN A 230 -6.48 -19.81 25.99
N LYS A 231 -7.76 -19.46 26.23
CA LYS A 231 -8.88 -20.04 25.48
C LYS A 231 -8.92 -19.54 24.04
N PHE A 232 -9.02 -20.42 23.05
CA PHE A 232 -9.25 -20.07 21.64
C PHE A 232 -10.72 -20.27 21.28
N ASP A 233 -11.25 -19.45 20.39
CA ASP A 233 -12.67 -19.51 19.99
C ASP A 233 -12.87 -20.01 18.55
N SER A 234 -11.76 -20.16 17.82
CA SER A 234 -11.76 -20.38 16.39
C SER A 234 -10.44 -20.97 15.86
N ILE A 235 -10.52 -21.67 14.72
CA ILE A 235 -9.37 -22.17 13.97
C ILE A 235 -9.52 -21.80 12.48
N VAL A 236 -8.42 -21.40 11.85
CA VAL A 236 -8.24 -21.31 10.40
C VAL A 236 -7.21 -22.36 9.99
N ILE A 237 -7.56 -23.29 9.10
CA ILE A 237 -6.64 -24.28 8.53
C ILE A 237 -6.29 -23.87 7.10
N VAL A 238 -5.00 -23.70 6.83
CA VAL A 238 -4.44 -23.44 5.51
C VAL A 238 -3.68 -24.69 5.04
N SER A 239 -4.05 -25.21 3.89
CA SER A 239 -3.37 -26.37 3.27
C SER A 239 -3.72 -26.46 1.79
N SER A 240 -2.86 -27.10 0.99
CA SER A 240 -3.08 -27.35 -0.44
C SER A 240 -4.00 -28.55 -0.71
N ASP A 241 -4.02 -29.52 0.21
CA ASP A 241 -4.94 -30.66 0.17
C ASP A 241 -5.00 -31.31 1.56
N VAL A 242 -6.11 -31.09 2.27
CA VAL A 242 -6.31 -31.65 3.62
C VAL A 242 -6.27 -33.17 3.66
N SER A 243 -6.47 -33.86 2.53
CA SER A 243 -6.49 -35.33 2.45
C SER A 243 -5.10 -35.92 2.59
N LYS A 244 -4.07 -35.17 2.17
CA LYS A 244 -2.66 -35.59 2.23
C LYS A 244 -2.02 -35.35 3.60
N ILE A 245 -2.66 -34.55 4.45
CA ILE A 245 -2.14 -34.20 5.76
C ILE A 245 -2.27 -35.36 6.74
N ASN A 246 -1.14 -35.74 7.34
CA ASN A 246 -1.03 -36.76 8.37
C ASN A 246 -0.44 -36.14 9.64
N LEU A 247 -1.19 -36.19 10.74
CA LEU A 247 -0.75 -35.66 12.03
C LEU A 247 -0.51 -36.81 13.03
N PRO A 248 0.37 -36.62 14.02
CA PRO A 248 0.46 -37.53 15.17
C PRO A 248 -0.91 -37.72 15.82
N GLU A 249 -1.19 -38.92 16.35
CA GLU A 249 -2.48 -39.24 16.98
C GLU A 249 -2.84 -38.28 18.12
N SER A 250 -1.83 -37.78 18.85
CA SER A 250 -2.03 -36.84 19.95
C SER A 250 -2.39 -35.41 19.51
N SER A 251 -2.36 -35.10 18.20
CA SER A 251 -2.65 -33.75 17.72
C SER A 251 -4.12 -33.36 17.92
N PHE A 252 -4.33 -32.19 18.54
CA PHE A 252 -5.66 -31.60 18.71
C PHE A 252 -6.35 -31.26 17.38
N LEU A 253 -5.60 -31.16 16.27
CA LEU A 253 -6.14 -30.85 14.95
C LEU A 253 -6.86 -32.03 14.29
N ASN A 254 -6.66 -33.26 14.77
CA ASN A 254 -7.21 -34.47 14.15
C ASN A 254 -8.74 -34.41 14.01
N GLY A 255 -9.46 -33.97 15.04
CA GLY A 255 -10.92 -33.85 14.98
C GLY A 255 -11.40 -32.86 13.90
N TYR A 256 -10.67 -31.75 13.72
CA TYR A 256 -10.98 -30.73 12.71
C TYR A 256 -10.65 -31.23 11.30
N LEU A 257 -9.51 -31.91 11.12
CA LEU A 257 -9.14 -32.49 9.83
C LEU A 257 -10.13 -33.57 9.39
N GLN A 258 -10.63 -34.41 10.29
CA GLN A 258 -11.66 -35.39 9.94
C GLN A 258 -12.95 -34.73 9.45
N LEU A 259 -13.37 -33.63 10.11
CA LEU A 259 -14.53 -32.85 9.68
C LEU A 259 -14.31 -32.24 8.28
N LEU A 260 -13.12 -31.69 8.01
CA LEU A 260 -12.77 -31.14 6.70
C LEU A 260 -12.68 -32.22 5.61
N LYS A 261 -12.05 -33.36 5.89
CA LYS A 261 -11.99 -34.52 4.98
C LYS A 261 -13.38 -35.05 4.64
N HIS A 262 -14.31 -35.02 5.60
CA HIS A 262 -15.71 -35.36 5.35
C HIS A 262 -16.40 -34.29 4.49
N GLN A 263 -16.26 -33.00 4.82
CA GLN A 263 -16.87 -31.90 4.07
C GLN A 263 -16.42 -31.88 2.60
N LYS A 264 -15.13 -32.14 2.33
CA LYS A 264 -14.56 -32.23 0.99
C LYS A 264 -15.30 -33.22 0.07
N GLN A 265 -15.93 -34.26 0.61
CA GLN A 265 -16.67 -35.25 -0.20
C GLN A 265 -17.96 -34.69 -0.81
N TYR A 266 -18.48 -33.58 -0.27
CA TYR A 266 -19.77 -33.00 -0.64
C TYR A 266 -19.67 -31.62 -1.27
N ASP A 267 -18.52 -30.96 -1.17
CA ASP A 267 -18.29 -29.61 -1.69
C ASP A 267 -17.28 -29.65 -2.83
N SER A 268 -17.77 -29.51 -4.06
CA SER A 268 -16.92 -29.50 -5.25
C SER A 268 -16.01 -28.28 -5.34
N ALA A 269 -16.30 -27.19 -4.60
CA ALA A 269 -15.48 -25.98 -4.57
C ALA A 269 -14.54 -25.94 -3.35
N PHE A 270 -14.47 -27.01 -2.57
CA PHE A 270 -13.76 -27.05 -1.28
C PHE A 270 -12.29 -26.61 -1.36
N GLU A 271 -11.61 -26.92 -2.46
CA GLU A 271 -10.20 -26.57 -2.70
C GLU A 271 -10.01 -25.21 -3.40
N ASP A 272 -11.11 -24.53 -3.74
CA ASP A 272 -11.10 -23.26 -4.49
C ASP A 272 -11.55 -22.07 -3.62
N VAL A 273 -12.36 -22.28 -2.58
CA VAL A 273 -12.97 -21.21 -1.78
C VAL A 273 -12.88 -21.46 -0.27
N GLU A 274 -12.95 -20.38 0.52
CA GLU A 274 -12.91 -20.50 1.99
C GLU A 274 -14.19 -21.14 2.53
N THR A 275 -14.04 -22.30 3.16
CA THR A 275 -15.15 -23.05 3.74
C THR A 275 -15.28 -22.72 5.23
N PHE A 276 -16.49 -22.37 5.68
CA PHE A 276 -16.78 -22.13 7.10
C PHE A 276 -17.65 -23.23 7.67
N LEU A 277 -17.24 -23.78 8.82
CA LEU A 277 -17.95 -24.80 9.57
C LEU A 277 -18.07 -24.41 11.05
N SER A 278 -19.10 -24.93 11.71
CA SER A 278 -19.24 -24.86 13.17
C SER A 278 -18.88 -26.23 13.75
N PRO A 279 -17.63 -26.47 14.18
CA PRO A 279 -17.24 -27.76 14.73
C PRO A 279 -17.92 -28.00 16.08
N ASN A 280 -18.32 -29.25 16.34
CA ASN A 280 -18.74 -29.72 17.65
C ASN A 280 -17.87 -30.94 18.02
N ILE A 281 -16.67 -30.65 18.52
CA ILE A 281 -15.64 -31.67 18.83
C ILE A 281 -15.51 -31.79 20.35
N ALA A 282 -15.74 -33.00 20.86
CA ALA A 282 -15.57 -33.32 22.28
C ALA A 282 -14.15 -32.99 22.75
N GLY A 283 -14.03 -32.30 23.88
CA GLY A 283 -12.75 -31.84 24.45
C GLY A 283 -12.20 -30.53 23.86
N ASN A 284 -12.88 -29.93 22.88
CA ASN A 284 -12.54 -28.61 22.32
C ASN A 284 -13.77 -27.72 22.11
N GLU A 285 -14.76 -27.81 23.01
CA GLU A 285 -16.09 -27.16 22.87
C GLU A 285 -16.04 -25.62 22.81
N ASN A 286 -14.92 -25.02 23.22
CA ASN A 286 -14.70 -23.58 23.14
C ASN A 286 -14.48 -23.08 21.70
N ILE A 287 -13.99 -23.93 20.80
CA ILE A 287 -13.75 -23.60 19.40
C ILE A 287 -15.03 -23.87 18.62
N LYS A 288 -15.73 -22.78 18.26
CA LYS A 288 -17.05 -22.85 17.60
C LYS A 288 -17.02 -22.48 16.12
N LYS A 289 -15.83 -22.14 15.61
CA LYS A 289 -15.64 -21.61 14.25
C LYS A 289 -14.42 -22.28 13.64
N LEU A 290 -14.63 -22.98 12.54
CA LEU A 290 -13.57 -23.54 11.72
C LEU A 290 -13.65 -22.91 10.33
N VAL A 291 -12.54 -22.37 9.86
CA VAL A 291 -12.39 -21.96 8.46
C VAL A 291 -11.33 -22.84 7.83
N TYR A 292 -11.66 -23.46 6.71
CA TYR A 292 -10.65 -23.99 5.80
C TYR A 292 -10.40 -22.97 4.70
N SER A 293 -9.12 -22.70 4.43
CA SER A 293 -8.68 -21.74 3.43
C SER A 293 -7.60 -22.37 2.56
N PRO A 294 -7.97 -22.88 1.37
CA PRO A 294 -7.03 -23.61 0.53
C PRO A 294 -5.97 -22.67 -0.08
N THR A 295 -4.73 -23.17 -0.21
CA THR A 295 -3.72 -22.49 -1.04
C THR A 295 -3.95 -22.70 -2.54
N GLY A 296 -4.83 -23.65 -2.88
CA GLY A 296 -4.86 -24.29 -4.19
C GLY A 296 -3.65 -25.23 -4.41
N PRO A 297 -3.54 -25.82 -5.61
CA PRO A 297 -2.39 -26.63 -5.99
C PRO A 297 -1.08 -25.85 -5.88
N LEU A 298 -0.01 -26.54 -5.45
CA LEU A 298 1.33 -25.97 -5.26
C LEU A 298 2.39 -26.62 -6.17
N ASP A 299 1.94 -27.47 -7.10
CA ASP A 299 2.75 -28.30 -7.98
C ASP A 299 3.06 -27.65 -9.34
N ARG A 300 2.60 -26.41 -9.58
CA ARG A 300 2.82 -25.72 -10.86
C ARG A 300 4.05 -24.83 -10.77
N HIS A 301 4.70 -24.60 -11.92
CA HIS A 301 5.95 -23.83 -11.96
C HIS A 301 5.78 -22.35 -11.58
N TYR A 302 4.57 -21.80 -11.77
CA TYR A 302 4.24 -20.41 -11.51
C TYR A 302 3.64 -20.18 -10.12
N ASP A 303 3.42 -21.25 -9.34
CA ASP A 303 3.01 -21.10 -7.94
C ASP A 303 4.21 -20.64 -7.10
N ASP A 304 3.98 -19.67 -6.22
CA ASP A 304 4.97 -19.10 -5.32
C ASP A 304 4.42 -18.96 -3.90
N VAL A 305 5.27 -18.54 -2.97
CA VAL A 305 4.96 -18.44 -1.54
C VAL A 305 3.75 -17.53 -1.24
N ARG A 306 3.35 -16.64 -2.14
CA ARG A 306 2.17 -15.76 -1.96
C ARG A 306 0.87 -16.55 -1.90
N ARG A 307 0.82 -17.79 -2.41
CA ARG A 307 -0.32 -18.69 -2.20
C ARG A 307 -0.67 -18.86 -0.72
N PHE A 308 0.35 -18.88 0.15
CA PHE A 308 0.17 -18.94 1.59
C PHE A 308 -0.25 -17.60 2.21
N VAL A 309 0.29 -16.48 1.71
CA VAL A 309 -0.10 -15.13 2.12
C VAL A 309 -1.60 -14.94 1.88
N GLU A 310 -2.05 -15.23 0.67
CA GLU A 310 -3.44 -15.06 0.25
C GLU A 310 -4.39 -15.99 0.99
N ALA A 311 -4.05 -17.28 1.11
CA ALA A 311 -4.89 -18.22 1.84
C ALA A 311 -5.03 -17.83 3.32
N SER A 312 -3.95 -17.37 3.95
CA SER A 312 -3.99 -16.89 5.34
C SER A 312 -4.81 -15.61 5.49
N ASP A 313 -4.62 -14.63 4.60
CA ASP A 313 -5.39 -13.39 4.59
C ASP A 313 -6.91 -13.65 4.40
N LYS A 314 -7.27 -14.44 3.39
CA LYS A 314 -8.68 -14.78 3.11
C LYS A 314 -9.32 -15.58 4.24
N GLY A 315 -8.59 -16.57 4.79
CA GLY A 315 -9.06 -17.40 5.89
C GLY A 315 -9.34 -16.59 7.16
N ILE A 316 -8.41 -15.71 7.53
CA ILE A 316 -8.57 -14.81 8.68
C ILE A 316 -9.69 -13.79 8.42
N LYS A 317 -9.80 -13.20 7.22
CA LYS A 317 -10.92 -12.30 6.87
C LYS A 317 -12.27 -13.02 6.95
N ARG A 318 -12.36 -14.25 6.46
CA ARG A 318 -13.59 -15.07 6.53
C ARG A 318 -13.98 -15.36 7.97
N LEU A 319 -12.99 -15.63 8.81
CA LEU A 319 -13.17 -15.83 10.24
C LEU A 319 -13.64 -14.56 10.98
N LEU A 320 -13.00 -13.42 10.72
CA LEU A 320 -13.40 -12.14 11.32
C LEU A 320 -14.86 -11.81 11.02
N LYS A 321 -15.31 -12.07 9.78
CA LYS A 321 -16.73 -11.94 9.40
C LYS A 321 -17.66 -12.88 10.18
N ALA A 322 -17.16 -14.04 10.63
CA ALA A 322 -17.89 -14.95 11.50
C ALA A 322 -17.82 -14.57 13.00
N GLY A 323 -17.20 -13.43 13.34
CA GLY A 323 -17.07 -12.96 14.72
C GLY A 323 -16.01 -13.71 15.54
N GLY A 324 -15.01 -14.34 14.88
CA GLY A 324 -13.86 -14.91 15.57
C GLY A 324 -13.00 -13.82 16.22
N LYS A 325 -12.54 -14.05 17.45
CA LYS A 325 -11.74 -13.09 18.23
C LYS A 325 -10.40 -13.63 18.70
N ARG A 326 -10.26 -14.94 18.78
CA ARG A 326 -9.08 -15.63 19.32
C ARG A 326 -8.76 -16.84 18.43
N PRO A 327 -8.37 -16.60 17.15
CA PRO A 327 -8.05 -17.68 16.21
C PRO A 327 -6.76 -18.42 16.52
N ILE A 328 -6.71 -19.68 16.11
CA ILE A 328 -5.48 -20.38 15.76
C ILE A 328 -5.38 -20.45 14.24
N LEU A 329 -4.28 -20.00 13.66
CA LEU A 329 -3.91 -20.23 12.26
C LEU A 329 -3.02 -21.46 12.17
N ALA A 330 -3.54 -22.54 11.60
CA ALA A 330 -2.80 -23.78 11.36
C ALA A 330 -2.41 -23.86 9.88
N VAL A 331 -1.12 -23.76 9.57
CA VAL A 331 -0.60 -23.86 8.20
C VAL A 331 0.07 -25.22 8.02
N LEU A 332 -0.64 -26.10 7.32
CA LEU A 332 -0.29 -27.51 7.18
C LEU A 332 0.24 -27.75 5.77
N TYR A 333 1.54 -27.55 5.63
CA TYR A 333 2.32 -27.81 4.42
C TYR A 333 3.44 -28.80 4.72
N GLU A 334 3.40 -29.97 4.08
CA GLU A 334 4.47 -30.96 4.11
C GLU A 334 5.30 -30.80 2.83
N ASP A 335 6.59 -30.51 2.98
CA ASP A 335 7.49 -30.46 1.83
C ASP A 335 7.62 -31.87 1.24
N SER A 336 7.22 -32.01 -0.03
CA SER A 336 7.26 -33.27 -0.76
C SER A 336 8.67 -33.68 -1.22
N GLY A 337 9.70 -32.87 -0.92
CA GLY A 337 11.11 -33.17 -1.18
C GLY A 337 11.45 -33.35 -2.66
N SER A 338 10.54 -32.98 -3.56
CA SER A 338 10.69 -33.15 -5.00
C SER A 338 10.75 -31.78 -5.67
N VAL A 339 11.86 -31.58 -6.41
CA VAL A 339 12.30 -30.40 -7.17
C VAL A 339 13.13 -29.40 -6.35
N GLY A 340 14.40 -29.24 -6.77
CA GLY A 340 15.37 -28.33 -6.15
C GLY A 340 14.95 -26.87 -6.24
N PHE A 341 15.31 -26.12 -5.20
CA PHE A 341 14.75 -24.84 -4.74
C PHE A 341 13.44 -25.02 -3.97
N ASP A 342 13.52 -25.00 -2.64
CA ASP A 342 12.34 -24.95 -1.77
C ASP A 342 11.70 -23.55 -1.88
N LYS A 343 10.96 -23.33 -2.98
CA LYS A 343 10.24 -22.09 -3.30
C LYS A 343 9.24 -21.66 -2.22
N TYR A 344 9.00 -22.54 -1.25
CA TYR A 344 8.10 -22.32 -0.14
C TYR A 344 8.82 -22.34 1.21
N GLU A 345 10.15 -22.29 1.26
CA GLU A 345 10.94 -22.36 2.51
C GLU A 345 10.42 -21.39 3.60
N GLN A 346 10.01 -20.18 3.21
CA GLN A 346 9.50 -19.16 4.13
C GLN A 346 7.96 -19.07 4.18
N TYR A 347 7.24 -20.16 3.86
CA TYR A 347 5.77 -20.20 3.91
C TYR A 347 5.21 -19.78 5.27
N ASN A 348 5.93 -20.07 6.35
CA ASN A 348 5.52 -19.69 7.71
C ASN A 348 5.47 -18.17 7.90
N ILE A 349 6.55 -17.48 7.50
CA ILE A 349 6.62 -16.02 7.58
C ILE A 349 5.57 -15.42 6.64
N ALA A 350 5.51 -15.89 5.40
CA ALA A 350 4.56 -15.42 4.40
C ALA A 350 3.09 -15.54 4.87
N SER A 351 2.71 -16.70 5.42
CA SER A 351 1.37 -16.95 5.98
C SER A 351 1.01 -15.96 7.08
N LEU A 352 1.93 -15.74 8.03
CA LEU A 352 1.69 -14.85 9.16
C LEU A 352 1.68 -13.39 8.75
N LEU A 353 2.46 -12.98 7.75
CA LEU A 353 2.38 -11.65 7.16
C LEU A 353 1.02 -11.42 6.47
N GLY A 354 0.45 -12.44 5.81
CA GLY A 354 -0.91 -12.40 5.27
C GLY A 354 -1.98 -12.31 6.36
N ALA A 355 -1.86 -13.11 7.42
CA ALA A 355 -2.75 -13.03 8.58
C ALA A 355 -2.67 -11.67 9.30
N ALA A 356 -1.47 -11.11 9.44
CA ALA A 356 -1.22 -9.82 10.05
C ALA A 356 -1.85 -8.67 9.24
N GLU A 357 -1.82 -8.77 7.91
CA GLU A 357 -2.51 -7.82 7.03
C GLU A 357 -4.04 -7.84 7.24
N ALA A 358 -4.64 -9.03 7.35
CA ALA A 358 -6.08 -9.17 7.59
C ALA A 358 -6.54 -8.50 8.90
N ILE A 359 -5.69 -8.53 9.93
CA ILE A 359 -5.99 -8.01 11.28
C ILE A 359 -5.47 -6.60 11.54
N TYR A 360 -4.75 -5.99 10.58
CA TYR A 360 -4.35 -4.58 10.67
C TYR A 360 -5.58 -3.67 10.82
N VAL A 361 -5.45 -2.65 11.66
CA VAL A 361 -6.49 -1.63 11.88
C VAL A 361 -5.89 -0.27 11.50
N PRO A 362 -6.48 0.48 10.55
CA PRO A 362 -6.02 1.80 10.16
C PRO A 362 -5.89 2.76 11.34
N LEU A 363 -4.91 3.67 11.28
CA LEU A 363 -4.65 4.64 12.35
C LEU A 363 -5.89 5.46 12.71
N GLU A 364 -6.67 5.90 11.73
CA GLU A 364 -7.91 6.65 11.92
C GLU A 364 -8.90 5.88 12.79
N ILE A 365 -9.07 4.58 12.53
CA ILE A 365 -9.99 3.75 13.31
C ILE A 365 -9.47 3.58 14.74
N ARG A 366 -8.15 3.47 14.91
CA ARG A 366 -7.55 3.30 16.24
C ARG A 366 -7.67 4.57 17.09
N GLU A 367 -7.58 5.75 16.47
CA GLU A 367 -7.66 7.04 17.17
C GLU A 367 -9.12 7.51 17.35
N ASP A 368 -9.94 7.41 16.31
CA ASP A 368 -11.29 7.97 16.30
C ASP A 368 -12.33 6.98 16.87
N VAL A 369 -12.02 5.68 16.90
CA VAL A 369 -12.93 4.61 17.36
C VAL A 369 -12.18 3.60 18.26
N PRO A 370 -11.74 3.99 19.48
CA PRO A 370 -10.83 3.18 20.31
C PRO A 370 -11.34 1.76 20.64
N GLU A 371 -12.65 1.57 20.73
CA GLU A 371 -13.27 0.25 20.95
C GLU A 371 -13.10 -0.72 19.76
N LYS A 372 -12.72 -0.20 18.59
CA LYS A 372 -12.38 -0.98 17.38
C LYS A 372 -10.88 -0.96 17.07
N ALA A 373 -10.03 -0.54 18.01
CA ALA A 373 -8.58 -0.51 17.81
C ALA A 373 -7.96 -1.91 17.57
N ALA A 374 -8.66 -2.99 17.93
CA ALA A 374 -8.24 -4.36 17.65
C ALA A 374 -9.36 -5.19 17.01
N LYS A 375 -9.02 -5.96 15.97
CA LYS A 375 -9.93 -6.93 15.33
C LYS A 375 -10.02 -8.24 16.12
N ILE A 376 -8.90 -8.69 16.68
CA ILE A 376 -8.74 -9.90 17.48
C ILE A 376 -7.99 -9.59 18.79
N GLU A 377 -8.09 -10.49 19.77
CA GLU A 377 -7.39 -10.38 21.06
C GLU A 377 -6.09 -11.18 21.08
N ILE A 378 -6.09 -12.35 20.43
CA ILE A 378 -4.97 -13.29 20.42
C ILE A 378 -4.95 -14.00 19.07
N LEU A 379 -3.74 -14.24 18.53
CA LEU A 379 -3.52 -15.16 17.40
C LEU A 379 -2.67 -16.34 17.89
N GLY A 380 -3.20 -17.55 17.75
CA GLY A 380 -2.44 -18.80 17.79
C GLY A 380 -1.87 -19.09 16.41
N TYR A 381 -0.69 -19.68 16.31
CA TYR A 381 -0.10 -20.13 15.06
C TYR A 381 0.50 -21.53 15.21
N THR A 382 0.25 -22.43 14.27
CA THR A 382 0.89 -23.75 14.28
C THR A 382 1.20 -24.24 12.87
N SER A 383 2.31 -24.94 12.71
CA SER A 383 2.85 -25.43 11.43
C SER A 383 3.73 -26.66 11.63
N PHE A 384 4.12 -27.30 10.53
CA PHE A 384 5.15 -28.35 10.53
C PHE A 384 6.58 -27.80 10.58
N GLY A 385 6.80 -26.57 10.09
CA GLY A 385 8.11 -25.91 10.10
C GLY A 385 8.38 -25.08 11.35
N SER A 386 9.63 -24.63 11.50
CA SER A 386 10.03 -23.68 12.53
C SER A 386 9.83 -22.24 12.05
N ILE A 387 9.76 -21.32 13.01
CA ILE A 387 9.58 -19.89 12.73
C ILE A 387 10.47 -19.02 13.62
N SER A 388 11.09 -18.00 13.01
CA SER A 388 11.79 -16.95 13.73
C SER A 388 10.83 -15.82 14.10
N ILE A 389 10.31 -15.86 15.33
CA ILE A 389 9.39 -14.84 15.86
C ILE A 389 10.00 -13.43 15.89
N PRO A 390 11.26 -13.24 16.28
CA PRO A 390 11.87 -11.92 16.25
C PRO A 390 11.87 -11.31 14.84
N VAL A 391 12.13 -12.13 13.81
CA VAL A 391 12.14 -11.69 12.39
C VAL A 391 10.74 -11.30 11.93
N LEU A 392 9.75 -12.18 12.12
CA LEU A 392 8.36 -11.88 11.77
C LEU A 392 7.84 -10.63 12.49
N SER A 393 8.09 -10.53 13.80
CA SER A 393 7.73 -9.38 14.63
C SER A 393 8.28 -8.09 14.04
N ALA A 394 9.58 -8.07 13.77
CA ALA A 394 10.27 -6.89 13.30
C ALA A 394 9.78 -6.45 11.91
N ILE A 395 9.53 -7.40 10.99
CA ILE A 395 8.99 -7.10 9.67
C ILE A 395 7.58 -6.52 9.79
N GLU A 396 6.69 -7.13 10.59
CA GLU A 396 5.32 -6.64 10.71
C GLU A 396 5.23 -5.30 11.44
N LEU A 397 6.07 -5.04 12.45
CA LEU A 397 6.18 -3.71 13.06
C LEU A 397 6.58 -2.64 12.03
N GLY A 398 7.51 -2.98 11.13
CA GLY A 398 7.87 -2.15 9.99
C GLY A 398 6.69 -1.92 9.03
N ARG A 399 5.93 -2.96 8.68
CA ARG A 399 4.75 -2.86 7.81
C ARG A 399 3.63 -2.04 8.44
N ILE A 400 3.38 -2.19 9.75
CA ILE A 400 2.41 -1.37 10.49
C ILE A 400 2.80 0.10 10.42
N MET A 401 4.07 0.43 10.70
CA MET A 401 4.55 1.80 10.58
C MET A 401 4.38 2.34 9.16
N CYS A 402 4.72 1.54 8.16
CA CYS A 402 4.54 1.91 6.76
C CYS A 402 3.07 2.19 6.42
N ARG A 403 2.13 1.37 6.92
CA ARG A 403 0.69 1.57 6.74
C ARG A 403 0.17 2.80 7.49
N ASP A 404 0.68 3.06 8.68
CA ASP A 404 0.31 4.22 9.48
C ASP A 404 0.71 5.51 8.79
N ILE A 405 1.96 5.62 8.31
CA ILE A 405 2.41 6.83 7.62
C ILE A 405 1.78 6.88 6.21
N GLY A 406 1.94 5.82 5.43
CA GLY A 406 1.57 5.80 4.00
C GLY A 406 0.07 5.81 3.77
N GLY A 407 -0.67 5.01 4.54
CA GLY A 407 -2.10 4.77 4.37
C GLY A 407 -3.00 5.78 5.05
N SER A 408 -2.48 6.56 6.02
CA SER A 408 -3.33 7.53 6.70
C SER A 408 -3.65 8.76 5.85
N ASP A 409 -4.75 9.41 6.20
CA ASP A 409 -5.22 10.65 5.57
C ASP A 409 -4.13 11.75 5.54
N PRO A 410 -4.20 12.67 4.56
CA PRO A 410 -3.12 13.64 4.31
C PRO A 410 -2.94 14.67 5.42
N GLU A 411 -3.90 14.83 6.33
CA GLU A 411 -3.82 15.79 7.44
C GLU A 411 -3.20 15.14 8.67
N ARG A 412 -3.65 13.93 9.00
CA ARG A 412 -3.10 13.14 10.11
C ARG A 412 -1.62 12.83 9.92
N MET A 413 -1.21 12.52 8.68
CA MET A 413 0.18 12.25 8.30
C MET A 413 0.74 13.29 7.31
N ALA A 414 0.47 14.58 7.57
CA ALA A 414 1.22 15.69 6.99
C ALA A 414 2.70 15.68 7.46
N ALA A 415 3.59 16.38 6.74
CA ALA A 415 5.04 16.29 6.94
C ALA A 415 5.49 16.57 8.40
N PRO A 416 5.00 17.62 9.09
CA PRO A 416 5.35 17.84 10.50
C PRO A 416 4.86 16.72 11.43
N ASN A 417 3.68 16.14 11.14
CA ASN A 417 3.12 15.05 11.94
C ASN A 417 3.90 13.75 11.76
N VAL A 418 4.39 13.47 10.55
CA VAL A 418 5.30 12.34 10.30
C VAL A 418 6.62 12.53 11.06
N ALA A 419 7.19 13.74 11.07
CA ALA A 419 8.39 14.02 11.84
C ALA A 419 8.20 13.79 13.35
N THR A 420 7.07 14.23 13.91
CA THR A 420 6.70 13.94 15.30
C THR A 420 6.56 12.43 15.51
N TYR A 421 5.75 11.75 14.70
CA TYR A 421 5.51 10.31 14.81
C TYR A 421 6.83 9.51 14.76
N VAL A 422 7.74 9.84 13.85
CA VAL A 422 9.03 9.15 13.72
C VAL A 422 9.92 9.42 14.93
N LYS A 423 9.94 10.65 15.47
CA LYS A 423 10.73 10.99 16.67
C LYS A 423 10.30 10.19 17.89
N GLU A 424 9.00 10.16 18.21
CA GLU A 424 8.56 9.44 19.41
C GLU A 424 8.56 7.90 19.22
N LEU A 425 8.54 7.39 17.98
CA LEU A 425 8.69 5.96 17.69
C LEU A 425 10.12 5.49 18.02
N PHE A 426 11.11 6.22 17.52
CA PHE A 426 12.52 5.84 17.66
C PHE A 426 13.18 6.34 18.96
N ALA A 427 12.49 7.12 19.79
CA ALA A 427 13.04 7.76 21.00
C ALA A 427 13.77 6.81 21.95
N ASN A 428 13.35 5.53 22.02
CA ASN A 428 13.94 4.51 22.89
C ASN A 428 14.54 3.34 22.10
N THR A 429 15.04 3.62 20.90
CA THR A 429 15.64 2.63 20.00
C THR A 429 17.08 3.02 19.66
N PRO A 430 17.87 2.11 19.04
CA PRO A 430 19.20 2.46 18.54
C PRO A 430 19.21 3.38 17.31
N VAL A 431 18.04 3.73 16.75
CA VAL A 431 17.93 4.59 15.57
C VAL A 431 17.95 6.06 15.99
N GLN A 432 18.93 6.80 15.49
CA GLN A 432 19.02 8.24 15.68
C GLN A 432 18.12 8.97 14.67
N VAL A 433 17.39 9.98 15.14
CA VAL A 433 16.50 10.80 14.32
C VAL A 433 16.97 12.26 14.30
N GLU A 434 17.20 12.78 13.10
CA GLU A 434 17.48 14.20 12.85
C GLU A 434 16.41 14.77 11.92
N VAL A 435 15.92 15.98 12.18
CA VAL A 435 14.89 16.63 11.35
C VAL A 435 15.34 18.01 10.94
N VAL A 436 15.30 18.27 9.63
CA VAL A 436 15.51 19.58 9.03
C VAL A 436 14.15 20.12 8.58
N ASP A 437 13.56 21.02 9.36
CA ASP A 437 12.24 21.62 9.14
C ASP A 437 12.30 23.15 8.92
N ASN A 438 13.48 23.75 9.03
CA ASN A 438 13.67 25.17 8.76
C ASN A 438 13.60 25.45 7.25
N SER A 439 12.55 26.17 6.84
CA SER A 439 12.29 26.48 5.41
C SER A 439 13.46 27.17 4.70
N LYS A 440 14.20 28.06 5.36
CA LYS A 440 15.37 28.73 4.74
C LYS A 440 16.53 27.77 4.52
N ILE A 441 16.71 26.81 5.42
CA ILE A 441 17.71 25.74 5.25
C ILE A 441 17.27 24.83 4.11
N ILE A 442 15.99 24.47 4.06
CA ILE A 442 15.45 23.63 2.97
C ILE A 442 15.66 24.28 1.60
N GLU A 443 15.29 25.55 1.44
CA GLU A 443 15.45 26.26 0.17
C GLU A 443 16.90 26.38 -0.29
N LYS A 444 17.84 26.48 0.67
CA LYS A 444 19.26 26.60 0.38
C LYS A 444 19.91 25.24 0.08
N GLU A 445 19.64 24.24 0.92
CA GLU A 445 20.35 22.96 0.92
C GLU A 445 19.65 21.89 0.07
N TYR A 446 18.34 22.03 -0.17
CA TYR A 446 17.49 21.14 -0.98
C TYR A 446 16.56 21.95 -1.92
N PRO A 447 17.11 22.76 -2.84
CA PRO A 447 16.33 23.68 -3.69
C PRO A 447 15.20 23.01 -4.50
N LEU A 448 15.39 21.82 -5.06
CA LEU A 448 14.36 21.07 -5.78
C LEU A 448 13.23 20.60 -4.85
N LEU A 449 13.57 20.11 -3.64
CA LEU A 449 12.58 19.77 -2.61
C LEU A 449 11.81 21.02 -2.16
N GLY A 450 12.53 22.13 -1.95
CA GLY A 450 11.96 23.42 -1.58
C GLY A 450 10.99 23.95 -2.64
N ALA A 451 11.28 23.73 -3.93
CA ALA A 451 10.38 24.08 -5.02
C ALA A 451 9.06 23.31 -4.96
N VAL A 452 9.10 21.99 -4.74
CA VAL A 452 7.90 21.16 -4.61
C VAL A 452 7.02 21.63 -3.45
N ASN A 453 7.61 22.03 -2.32
CA ASN A 453 6.87 22.48 -1.15
C ASN A 453 6.51 23.97 -1.17
N ARG A 454 6.87 24.72 -2.23
CA ARG A 454 6.85 26.19 -2.22
C ARG A 454 5.46 26.77 -1.95
N ALA A 455 4.42 26.22 -2.59
CA ALA A 455 3.03 26.62 -2.37
C ALA A 455 2.50 26.28 -0.97
N ALA A 456 3.11 25.31 -0.28
CA ALA A 456 2.72 24.91 1.07
C ALA A 456 3.42 25.72 2.19
N LYS A 457 4.45 26.53 1.86
CA LYS A 457 5.29 27.25 2.83
C LYS A 457 4.52 28.16 3.79
N GLY A 458 3.42 28.77 3.34
CA GLY A 458 2.58 29.65 4.16
C GLY A 458 1.62 28.93 5.12
N VAL A 459 1.55 27.60 5.05
CA VAL A 459 0.61 26.79 5.83
C VAL A 459 1.40 25.91 6.79
N THR A 460 1.53 26.32 8.06
CA THR A 460 2.39 25.67 9.07
C THR A 460 2.16 24.15 9.19
N ARG A 461 0.89 23.70 9.11
CA ARG A 461 0.56 22.27 9.16
C ARG A 461 1.04 21.45 7.94
N HIS A 462 1.45 22.10 6.86
CA HIS A 462 1.99 21.48 5.63
C HIS A 462 3.47 21.80 5.39
N SER A 463 4.15 22.41 6.36
CA SER A 463 5.58 22.72 6.22
C SER A 463 6.36 21.45 5.90
N GLY A 464 7.11 21.45 4.80
CA GLY A 464 7.96 20.35 4.42
C GLY A 464 9.16 20.20 5.36
N CYS A 465 9.71 19.00 5.42
CA CYS A 465 10.91 18.69 6.19
C CYS A 465 11.70 17.53 5.55
N VAL A 466 12.95 17.39 5.95
CA VAL A 466 13.75 16.18 5.68
C VAL A 466 14.00 15.49 7.01
N ILE A 467 13.68 14.20 7.09
CA ILE A 467 13.90 13.39 8.29
C ILE A 467 15.01 12.39 7.99
N PHE A 468 16.10 12.42 8.75
CA PHE A 468 17.19 11.46 8.66
C PHE A 468 17.09 10.44 9.78
N LEU A 469 17.31 9.18 9.44
CA LEU A 469 17.32 8.03 10.33
C LEU A 469 18.68 7.35 10.22
N THR A 470 19.36 7.09 11.33
CA THR A 470 20.65 6.39 11.31
C THR A 470 20.65 5.28 12.34
N TYR A 471 20.81 4.04 11.86
CA TYR A 471 21.17 2.88 12.67
C TYR A 471 22.66 2.60 12.47
N GLU A 472 23.42 2.63 13.56
CA GLU A 472 24.81 2.19 13.57
C GLU A 472 24.91 0.91 14.41
N PRO A 473 25.43 -0.20 13.83
CA PRO A 473 25.49 -1.46 14.54
C PRO A 473 26.55 -1.43 15.65
N GLU A 474 26.38 -2.28 16.65
CA GLU A 474 27.46 -2.52 17.61
C GLU A 474 28.64 -3.21 16.93
N GLY A 475 29.84 -2.66 17.09
CA GLY A 475 31.08 -3.19 16.51
C GLY A 475 31.38 -2.70 15.10
N SER A 476 32.28 -3.38 14.40
CA SER A 476 32.65 -3.05 13.03
C SER A 476 31.54 -3.43 12.03
N TYR A 477 31.40 -2.63 10.98
CA TYR A 477 30.55 -2.91 9.83
C TYR A 477 31.35 -2.80 8.53
N ASP A 478 30.99 -3.62 7.55
CA ASP A 478 31.62 -3.67 6.23
C ASP A 478 30.64 -3.35 5.09
N LYS A 479 29.37 -3.09 5.44
CA LYS A 479 28.30 -2.73 4.52
C LYS A 479 27.48 -1.56 5.07
N THR A 480 27.16 -0.63 4.19
CA THR A 480 26.22 0.47 4.48
C THR A 480 25.06 0.46 3.49
N VAL A 481 23.83 0.37 4.00
CA VAL A 481 22.60 0.50 3.21
C VAL A 481 22.06 1.92 3.37
N VAL A 482 21.83 2.61 2.26
CA VAL A 482 21.41 4.01 2.25
C VAL A 482 20.10 4.14 1.49
N LEU A 483 19.07 4.71 2.11
CA LEU A 483 17.72 4.75 1.56
C LEU A 483 17.18 6.18 1.53
N VAL A 484 16.61 6.60 0.40
CA VAL A 484 15.87 7.86 0.29
C VAL A 484 14.44 7.57 -0.15
N GLY A 485 13.46 7.93 0.67
CA GLY A 485 12.07 7.67 0.37
C GLY A 485 11.32 8.92 -0.11
N LYS A 486 10.51 8.77 -1.17
CA LYS A 486 9.55 9.80 -1.62
C LYS A 486 8.51 10.04 -0.53
N GLY A 487 8.45 11.27 -0.02
CA GLY A 487 7.56 11.67 1.07
C GLY A 487 6.52 12.72 0.66
N VAL A 488 5.92 12.61 -0.52
CA VAL A 488 4.90 13.57 -0.97
C VAL A 488 3.60 13.27 -0.22
N THR A 489 3.32 14.07 0.80
CA THR A 489 2.24 13.83 1.77
C THR A 489 0.85 13.93 1.16
N TYR A 490 0.71 14.78 0.15
CA TYR A 490 -0.43 14.84 -0.73
C TYR A 490 0.02 15.46 -2.04
N ASP A 491 -0.29 14.79 -3.15
CA ASP A 491 0.06 15.24 -4.49
C ASP A 491 -1.16 15.75 -5.26
N THR A 492 -1.19 17.07 -5.47
CA THR A 492 -2.21 17.71 -6.32
C THR A 492 -1.81 17.76 -7.79
N GLY A 493 -0.56 17.47 -8.11
CA GLY A 493 0.10 17.73 -9.39
C GLY A 493 0.68 19.14 -9.53
N GLY A 494 0.44 20.05 -8.59
CA GLY A 494 0.95 21.42 -8.67
C GLY A 494 0.23 22.22 -9.76
N ALA A 495 0.96 23.07 -10.48
CA ALA A 495 0.40 23.84 -11.59
C ALA A 495 -0.20 22.95 -12.70
N ASP A 496 0.43 21.81 -12.97
CA ASP A 496 -0.06 20.71 -13.80
C ASP A 496 -1.06 19.82 -13.01
N ILE A 497 -2.17 20.43 -12.60
CA ILE A 497 -3.16 19.83 -11.69
C ILE A 497 -3.67 18.45 -12.15
N LYS A 498 -3.77 17.52 -11.21
CA LYS A 498 -4.52 16.26 -11.38
C LYS A 498 -6.02 16.52 -11.46
N ALA A 499 -6.54 16.67 -12.68
CA ALA A 499 -7.95 16.87 -12.97
C ALA A 499 -8.74 15.56 -13.14
N GLY A 500 -10.07 15.62 -13.15
CA GLY A 500 -10.93 14.46 -13.47
C GLY A 500 -11.07 13.41 -12.35
N GLY A 501 -10.79 13.78 -11.09
CA GLY A 501 -10.97 12.90 -9.93
C GLY A 501 -9.79 11.99 -9.60
N VAL A 502 -8.74 11.99 -10.42
CA VAL A 502 -7.54 11.15 -10.23
C VAL A 502 -6.63 11.59 -9.06
N MET A 503 -6.98 12.69 -8.38
CA MET A 503 -6.34 13.12 -7.14
C MET A 503 -6.75 12.24 -5.93
N ALA A 504 -7.89 11.53 -6.02
CA ALA A 504 -8.27 10.59 -4.97
C ALA A 504 -7.22 9.48 -4.84
N GLY A 505 -6.74 9.26 -3.61
CA GLY A 505 -5.67 8.29 -3.32
C GLY A 505 -4.26 8.88 -3.25
N MET A 506 -4.05 10.14 -3.67
CA MET A 506 -2.72 10.78 -3.68
C MET A 506 -2.14 11.12 -2.30
N HIS A 507 -2.85 10.81 -1.21
CA HIS A 507 -2.23 10.78 0.12
C HIS A 507 -1.22 9.63 0.26
N ARG A 508 -1.32 8.60 -0.58
CA ARG A 508 -0.38 7.46 -0.58
C ARG A 508 0.97 7.76 -1.21
N ASP A 509 1.14 8.96 -1.74
CA ASP A 509 2.36 9.34 -2.44
C ASP A 509 3.58 9.57 -1.52
N LYS A 510 3.40 9.25 -0.24
CA LYS A 510 4.40 9.15 0.83
C LYS A 510 4.78 7.71 1.19
N CYS A 511 4.25 6.69 0.49
CA CYS A 511 4.54 5.28 0.77
C CYS A 511 6.04 4.94 0.63
N GLY A 512 6.78 5.63 -0.25
CA GLY A 512 8.23 5.47 -0.36
C GLY A 512 8.98 5.84 0.92
N ALA A 513 8.71 7.02 1.48
CA ALA A 513 9.23 7.46 2.79
C ALA A 513 8.74 6.56 3.93
N SER A 514 7.48 6.11 3.86
CA SER A 514 6.89 5.21 4.85
C SER A 514 7.59 3.85 4.88
N ALA A 515 7.97 3.32 3.71
CA ALA A 515 8.70 2.07 3.58
C ALA A 515 10.14 2.19 4.12
N VAL A 516 10.84 3.30 3.86
CA VAL A 516 12.16 3.57 4.46
C VAL A 516 12.07 3.58 5.99
N ALA A 517 11.10 4.30 6.53
CA ALA A 517 10.91 4.39 7.97
C ALA A 517 10.56 3.01 8.58
N GLY A 518 9.66 2.27 7.94
CA GLY A 518 9.29 0.91 8.36
C GLY A 518 10.45 -0.08 8.30
N PHE A 519 11.32 0.01 7.29
CA PHE A 519 12.54 -0.82 7.26
C PHE A 519 13.49 -0.49 8.41
N LEU A 520 13.68 0.80 8.73
CA LEU A 520 14.47 1.19 9.91
C LEU A 520 13.83 0.74 11.22
N GLN A 521 12.50 0.66 11.30
CA GLN A 521 11.81 0.03 12.44
C GLN A 521 12.14 -1.46 12.54
N THR A 522 12.13 -2.20 11.43
CA THR A 522 12.57 -3.60 11.42
C THR A 522 14.03 -3.76 11.86
N VAL A 523 14.92 -2.87 11.41
CA VAL A 523 16.34 -2.85 11.82
C VAL A 523 16.49 -2.53 13.31
N ALA A 524 15.73 -1.57 13.84
CA ALA A 524 15.76 -1.19 15.24
C ALA A 524 15.42 -2.35 16.19
N GLU A 525 14.47 -3.20 15.77
CA GLU A 525 14.04 -4.38 16.51
C GLU A 525 15.07 -5.52 16.42
N LEU A 526 15.61 -5.78 15.22
CA LEU A 526 16.55 -6.89 15.01
C LEU A 526 17.98 -6.61 15.45
N LYS A 527 18.39 -5.34 15.47
CA LYS A 527 19.74 -4.88 15.85
C LYS A 527 20.86 -5.68 15.15
N PRO A 528 20.83 -5.77 13.80
CA PRO A 528 21.78 -6.58 13.06
C PRO A 528 23.21 -6.07 13.23
N LYS A 529 24.18 -6.99 13.27
CA LYS A 529 25.60 -6.66 13.29
C LYS A 529 26.14 -6.56 11.86
N GLY A 530 27.26 -5.86 11.68
CA GLY A 530 27.98 -5.82 10.40
C GLY A 530 27.37 -4.91 9.32
N VAL A 531 26.15 -4.39 9.52
CA VAL A 531 25.48 -3.51 8.55
C VAL A 531 25.01 -2.21 9.20
N LYS A 532 25.44 -1.09 8.62
CA LYS A 532 24.90 0.25 8.93
C LYS A 532 23.74 0.57 8.03
N VAL A 533 22.69 1.20 8.56
CA VAL A 533 21.53 1.60 7.76
C VAL A 533 21.26 3.09 7.96
N ILE A 534 21.22 3.84 6.87
CA ILE A 534 20.96 5.29 6.87
C ILE A 534 19.74 5.56 5.97
N GLY A 535 18.67 6.09 6.56
CA GLY A 535 17.44 6.46 5.86
C GLY A 535 17.27 7.98 5.79
N ALA A 536 16.60 8.46 4.73
CA ALA A 536 16.14 9.84 4.62
C ALA A 536 14.73 9.88 4.02
N LEU A 537 13.85 10.70 4.59
CA LEU A 537 12.48 10.88 4.14
C LEU A 537 12.32 12.31 3.59
N SER A 538 11.96 12.43 2.31
CA SER A 538 11.76 13.71 1.62
C SER A 538 10.32 14.22 1.77
N MET A 539 9.98 14.73 2.96
CA MET A 539 8.59 15.02 3.34
C MET A 539 8.13 16.40 2.85
N VAL A 540 7.22 16.43 1.87
CA VAL A 540 6.70 17.68 1.27
C VAL A 540 5.21 17.55 0.94
N ARG A 541 4.56 18.66 0.57
CA ARG A 541 3.22 18.64 -0.03
C ARG A 541 3.23 19.40 -1.36
N ASN A 542 2.92 18.72 -2.47
CA ASN A 542 2.82 19.35 -3.78
C ASN A 542 1.46 20.02 -3.92
N SER A 543 1.39 21.31 -3.60
CA SER A 543 0.16 22.09 -3.52
C SER A 543 0.04 23.09 -4.67
N VAL A 544 -1.18 23.49 -4.99
CA VAL A 544 -1.46 24.59 -5.92
C VAL A 544 -1.66 25.89 -5.15
N GLY A 545 -1.04 26.97 -5.61
CA GLY A 545 -1.15 28.29 -5.01
C GLY A 545 -0.35 29.33 -5.79
N SER A 546 -0.39 30.59 -5.35
CA SER A 546 0.34 31.69 -5.99
C SER A 546 1.86 31.47 -6.05
N ASP A 547 2.39 30.68 -5.12
CA ASP A 547 3.82 30.36 -5.01
C ASP A 547 4.14 28.92 -5.47
N CYS A 548 3.26 28.25 -6.23
CA CYS A 548 3.66 26.97 -6.83
C CYS A 548 4.78 27.19 -7.84
N TYR A 549 5.72 26.25 -7.90
CA TYR A 549 6.67 26.18 -9.00
C TYR A 549 5.92 25.76 -10.27
N VAL A 550 6.40 26.19 -11.44
CA VAL A 550 5.71 26.02 -12.72
C VAL A 550 6.61 25.36 -13.75
N SER A 551 6.02 24.78 -14.79
CA SER A 551 6.74 24.32 -15.96
C SER A 551 7.55 25.46 -16.60
N ASP A 552 8.69 25.10 -17.19
CA ASP A 552 9.74 25.98 -17.70
C ASP A 552 10.58 26.74 -16.64
N GLU A 553 10.23 26.67 -15.35
CA GLU A 553 11.13 27.16 -14.31
C GLU A 553 12.44 26.36 -14.32
N ILE A 554 13.57 27.04 -14.17
CA ILE A 554 14.90 26.42 -14.08
C ILE A 554 15.38 26.53 -12.64
N ILE A 555 15.61 25.38 -12.02
CA ILE A 555 15.97 25.27 -10.60
C ILE A 555 17.30 24.53 -10.51
N THR A 556 18.30 25.15 -9.90
CA THR A 556 19.61 24.52 -9.70
C THR A 556 19.54 23.55 -8.53
N SER A 557 19.88 22.28 -8.75
CA SER A 557 19.95 21.25 -7.71
C SER A 557 21.11 21.47 -6.75
N ARG A 558 21.10 20.75 -5.61
CA ARG A 558 22.22 20.67 -4.67
C ARG A 558 23.53 20.25 -5.35
N ALA A 559 23.45 19.40 -6.38
CA ALA A 559 24.61 18.96 -7.16
C ALA A 559 25.12 20.02 -8.16
N GLY A 560 24.48 21.20 -8.21
CA GLY A 560 24.80 22.29 -9.13
C GLY A 560 24.20 22.11 -10.53
N VAL A 561 23.25 21.20 -10.72
CA VAL A 561 22.64 20.91 -12.03
C VAL A 561 21.43 21.80 -12.25
N ARG A 562 21.39 22.57 -13.34
CA ARG A 562 20.23 23.42 -13.71
C ARG A 562 19.13 22.55 -14.30
N VAL A 563 18.06 22.31 -13.54
CA VAL A 563 16.92 21.48 -13.95
C VAL A 563 15.79 22.36 -14.48
N ARG A 564 15.43 22.21 -15.75
CA ARG A 564 14.19 22.77 -16.30
C ARG A 564 13.02 21.86 -15.95
N VAL A 565 12.02 22.42 -15.29
CA VAL A 565 10.76 21.76 -14.94
C VAL A 565 9.95 21.53 -16.21
N GLY A 566 9.59 20.28 -16.48
CA GLY A 566 8.75 19.90 -17.62
C GLY A 566 7.28 19.72 -17.22
N ASN A 567 7.04 19.22 -16.01
CA ASN A 567 5.71 18.96 -15.46
C ASN A 567 5.77 18.94 -13.92
N THR A 568 4.93 19.72 -13.25
CA THR A 568 4.90 19.80 -11.79
C THR A 568 4.28 18.57 -11.10
N ASP A 569 3.65 17.67 -11.87
CA ASP A 569 3.19 16.34 -11.45
C ASP A 569 4.32 15.29 -11.47
N ALA A 570 5.53 15.69 -11.87
CA ALA A 570 6.75 14.90 -11.73
C ALA A 570 7.57 15.39 -10.52
N GLU A 571 6.90 15.73 -9.42
CA GLU A 571 7.45 16.29 -8.19
C GLU A 571 8.29 15.29 -7.38
N GLY A 572 7.91 14.01 -7.36
CA GLY A 572 8.55 13.02 -6.50
C GLY A 572 10.04 12.86 -6.75
N ARG A 573 10.46 12.94 -8.02
CA ARG A 573 11.89 12.88 -8.39
C ARG A 573 12.62 14.16 -7.98
N MET A 574 11.95 15.31 -7.99
CA MET A 574 12.50 16.59 -7.54
C MET A 574 12.68 16.60 -6.02
N ALA A 575 11.67 16.12 -5.29
CA ALA A 575 11.70 16.02 -3.83
C ALA A 575 12.84 15.12 -3.32
N MET A 576 13.17 14.04 -4.04
CA MET A 576 14.24 13.13 -3.64
C MET A 576 15.64 13.56 -4.12
N ALA A 577 15.78 14.24 -5.25
CA ALA A 577 17.07 14.44 -5.93
C ALA A 577 18.15 15.10 -5.03
N ASP A 578 17.80 16.18 -4.33
CA ASP A 578 18.77 16.87 -3.47
C ASP A 578 19.06 16.09 -2.19
N VAL A 579 18.06 15.38 -1.66
CA VAL A 579 18.24 14.49 -0.50
C VAL A 579 19.16 13.33 -0.87
N LEU A 580 19.02 12.76 -2.07
CA LEU A 580 19.92 11.74 -2.61
C LEU A 580 21.34 12.28 -2.79
N CYS A 581 21.50 13.50 -3.30
CA CYS A 581 22.80 14.16 -3.40
C CYS A 581 23.46 14.33 -2.03
N HIS A 582 22.71 14.78 -1.02
CA HIS A 582 23.20 14.89 0.36
C HIS A 582 23.65 13.52 0.88
N MET A 583 22.84 12.47 0.70
CA MET A 583 23.18 11.13 1.20
C MET A 583 24.43 10.56 0.52
N LYS A 584 24.58 10.79 -0.79
CA LYS A 584 25.81 10.48 -1.53
C LYS A 584 27.03 11.23 -0.97
N GLU A 585 26.92 12.53 -0.72
CA GLU A 585 27.98 13.33 -0.11
C GLU A 585 28.36 12.81 1.29
N LYS A 586 27.36 12.42 2.09
CA LYS A 586 27.56 11.84 3.43
C LYS A 586 28.33 10.51 3.34
N VAL A 587 27.93 9.63 2.43
CA VAL A 587 28.63 8.36 2.15
C VAL A 587 30.09 8.58 1.81
N LEU A 588 30.38 9.49 0.87
CA LEU A 588 31.74 9.79 0.43
C LEU A 588 32.57 10.45 1.54
N LYS A 589 32.00 11.43 2.25
CA LYS A 589 32.68 12.15 3.33
C LYS A 589 33.05 11.22 4.48
N ASN A 590 32.14 10.33 4.86
CA ASN A 590 32.34 9.39 5.95
C ASN A 590 33.12 8.13 5.53
N LYS A 591 33.39 7.96 4.23
CA LYS A 591 34.03 6.75 3.66
C LYS A 591 33.28 5.48 4.08
N GLU A 592 31.95 5.51 3.96
CA GLU A 592 31.10 4.38 4.32
C GLU A 592 31.50 3.13 3.51
N PRO A 593 31.67 1.95 4.15
CA PRO A 593 32.11 0.74 3.49
C PRO A 593 30.99 0.12 2.64
N ASN A 594 31.36 -0.30 1.42
CA ASN A 594 30.48 -1.01 0.49
C ASN A 594 29.05 -0.43 0.38
N PRO A 595 28.89 0.87 0.07
CA PRO A 595 27.61 1.53 0.15
C PRO A 595 26.67 1.08 -0.98
N CYS A 596 25.43 0.73 -0.63
CA CYS A 596 24.34 0.52 -1.59
C CYS A 596 23.28 1.60 -1.37
N LEU A 597 23.16 2.53 -2.32
CA LEU A 597 22.19 3.62 -2.27
C LEU A 597 20.89 3.23 -2.98
N PHE A 598 19.76 3.58 -2.38
CA PHE A 598 18.45 3.33 -2.96
C PHE A 598 17.59 4.58 -2.88
N THR A 599 16.72 4.73 -3.87
CA THR A 599 15.50 5.54 -3.72
C THR A 599 14.29 4.63 -3.76
N ILE A 600 13.31 4.86 -2.91
CA ILE A 600 12.06 4.10 -2.85
C ILE A 600 10.89 5.07 -3.04
N ALA A 601 10.04 4.85 -4.04
CA ALA A 601 8.98 5.78 -4.38
C ALA A 601 7.79 5.12 -5.07
N THR A 602 6.59 5.68 -4.84
CA THR A 602 5.42 5.50 -5.71
C THR A 602 5.55 6.46 -6.89
N LEU A 603 6.48 6.19 -7.82
CA LEU A 603 6.97 7.26 -8.69
C LEU A 603 6.17 7.38 -10.00
N THR A 604 5.74 6.27 -10.60
CA THR A 604 5.14 6.31 -11.93
C THR A 604 3.94 5.37 -12.08
N GLY A 605 2.86 5.87 -12.69
CA GLY A 605 1.74 5.01 -13.11
C GLY A 605 2.12 4.02 -14.21
N HIS A 606 3.20 4.31 -14.95
CA HIS A 606 3.78 3.39 -15.94
C HIS A 606 4.32 2.09 -15.30
N ALA A 607 4.79 2.12 -14.05
CA ALA A 607 5.19 0.90 -13.36
C ALA A 607 4.00 -0.08 -13.23
N CYS A 608 2.82 0.42 -12.81
CA CYS A 608 1.60 -0.38 -12.73
C CYS A 608 1.20 -1.00 -14.06
N LEU A 609 1.30 -0.24 -15.17
CA LEU A 609 1.00 -0.75 -16.51
C LEU A 609 2.03 -1.79 -17.01
N ALA A 610 3.28 -1.71 -16.54
CA ALA A 610 4.36 -2.55 -17.01
C ALA A 610 4.39 -3.93 -16.35
N VAL A 611 4.15 -4.01 -15.03
CA VAL A 611 4.30 -5.26 -14.26
C VAL A 611 3.02 -5.72 -13.57
N GLY A 612 1.94 -4.94 -13.64
CA GLY A 612 0.69 -5.21 -12.92
C GLY A 612 0.80 -4.96 -11.42
N ASP A 613 -0.28 -5.29 -10.69
CA ASP A 613 -0.35 -5.06 -9.26
C ASP A 613 0.50 -6.07 -8.46
N GLY A 614 1.08 -5.62 -7.35
CA GLY A 614 1.78 -6.48 -6.40
C GLY A 614 3.25 -6.76 -6.72
N TYR A 615 3.82 -6.16 -7.77
CA TYR A 615 5.24 -6.29 -8.13
C TYR A 615 6.00 -4.98 -7.98
N THR A 616 7.14 -4.99 -7.31
CA THR A 616 8.03 -3.82 -7.23
C THR A 616 8.96 -3.78 -8.44
N ILE A 617 9.24 -2.61 -9.03
CA ILE A 617 10.26 -2.51 -10.09
C ILE A 617 11.57 -1.98 -9.50
N ILE A 618 12.70 -2.65 -9.77
CA ILE A 618 14.03 -2.13 -9.47
C ILE A 618 14.84 -1.84 -10.73
N MET A 619 15.55 -0.72 -10.72
CA MET A 619 16.39 -0.23 -11.80
C MET A 619 17.75 0.17 -11.26
N GLU A 620 18.82 -0.27 -11.90
CA GLU A 620 20.19 -0.14 -11.40
C GLU A 620 21.04 0.80 -12.26
N ASN A 621 21.96 1.53 -11.63
CA ASN A 621 23.09 2.12 -12.34
C ASN A 621 24.18 1.07 -12.62
N GLY A 622 25.23 1.45 -13.35
CA GLY A 622 26.29 0.54 -13.76
C GLY A 622 26.94 -0.23 -12.59
N PRO A 623 27.43 0.44 -11.53
CA PRO A 623 28.03 -0.25 -10.39
C PRO A 623 27.08 -1.21 -9.67
N ALA A 624 25.82 -0.84 -9.48
CA ALA A 624 24.84 -1.74 -8.84
C ALA A 624 24.55 -2.97 -9.70
N ALA A 625 24.41 -2.78 -11.02
CA ALA A 625 24.18 -3.87 -11.97
C ALA A 625 25.35 -4.87 -12.01
N LEU A 626 26.61 -4.39 -11.96
CA LEU A 626 27.79 -5.27 -11.88
C LEU A 626 27.76 -6.15 -10.63
N ASP A 627 27.31 -5.60 -9.51
CA ASP A 627 27.15 -6.31 -8.25
C ASP A 627 25.87 -7.16 -8.16
N ASN A 628 25.03 -7.13 -9.19
CA ASN A 628 23.73 -7.82 -9.27
C ASN A 628 22.83 -7.50 -8.05
N VAL A 629 22.78 -6.24 -7.62
CA VAL A 629 22.02 -5.83 -6.43
C VAL A 629 20.53 -6.14 -6.61
N GLY A 630 19.96 -5.81 -7.77
CA GLY A 630 18.56 -6.06 -8.09
C GLY A 630 18.21 -7.54 -8.14
N ARG A 631 19.10 -8.39 -8.67
CA ARG A 631 18.88 -9.84 -8.68
C ARG A 631 18.91 -10.44 -7.27
N LYS A 632 19.81 -9.98 -6.41
CA LYS A 632 19.89 -10.43 -5.01
C LYS A 632 18.60 -10.11 -4.26
N ILE A 633 18.11 -8.88 -4.37
CA ILE A 633 16.85 -8.45 -3.74
C ILE A 633 15.65 -9.20 -4.33
N GLN A 634 15.60 -9.38 -5.66
CA GLN A 634 14.53 -10.14 -6.30
C GLN A 634 14.45 -11.58 -5.79
N ASN A 635 15.58 -12.27 -5.70
CA ASN A 635 15.63 -13.63 -5.18
C ASN A 635 15.17 -13.67 -3.71
N ALA A 636 15.61 -12.72 -2.88
CA ALA A 636 15.17 -12.63 -1.49
C ALA A 636 13.65 -12.33 -1.37
N GLY A 637 13.14 -11.43 -2.21
CA GLY A 637 11.73 -11.08 -2.29
C GLY A 637 10.84 -12.25 -2.70
N HIS A 638 11.27 -13.08 -3.66
CA HIS A 638 10.56 -14.30 -4.06
C HIS A 638 10.36 -15.27 -2.88
N LEU A 639 11.36 -15.42 -2.01
CA LEU A 639 11.28 -16.34 -0.88
C LEU A 639 10.25 -15.90 0.15
N ILE A 640 10.07 -14.60 0.38
CA ILE A 640 9.23 -14.05 1.45
C ILE A 640 7.87 -13.48 0.98
N GLY A 641 7.61 -13.51 -0.33
CA GLY A 641 6.34 -13.06 -0.91
C GLY A 641 6.26 -11.56 -1.16
N ASP A 642 7.40 -10.90 -1.40
CA ASP A 642 7.50 -9.48 -1.76
C ASP A 642 8.29 -9.34 -3.08
N PRO A 643 7.66 -9.67 -4.22
CA PRO A 643 8.35 -9.91 -5.48
C PRO A 643 8.80 -8.62 -6.18
N PHE A 644 9.87 -8.76 -6.95
CA PHE A 644 10.46 -7.68 -7.73
C PHE A 644 10.55 -8.06 -9.20
N GLU A 645 10.45 -7.05 -10.05
CA GLU A 645 10.83 -7.12 -11.46
C GLU A 645 12.03 -6.20 -11.70
N ILE A 646 12.97 -6.67 -12.53
CA ILE A 646 14.16 -5.90 -12.86
C ILE A 646 13.93 -5.21 -14.19
N SER A 647 14.08 -3.89 -14.20
CA SER A 647 14.04 -3.06 -15.40
C SER A 647 15.38 -2.38 -15.61
N THR A 648 15.79 -2.23 -16.87
CA THR A 648 17.11 -1.69 -17.21
C THR A 648 17.00 -0.24 -17.65
N VAL A 649 17.73 0.65 -16.97
CA VAL A 649 17.98 2.02 -17.46
C VAL A 649 18.88 1.94 -18.68
N ARG A 650 18.52 2.63 -19.76
CA ARG A 650 19.21 2.60 -21.05
C ARG A 650 19.71 4.00 -21.40
N ARG A 651 20.62 4.05 -22.38
CA ARG A 651 21.16 5.31 -22.92
C ARG A 651 20.04 6.31 -23.26
N GLU A 652 18.96 5.84 -23.87
CA GLU A 652 17.81 6.65 -24.27
C GLU A 652 17.17 7.37 -23.09
N ASP A 653 17.17 6.75 -21.90
CA ASP A 653 16.65 7.37 -20.67
C ASP A 653 17.53 8.54 -20.22
N TYR A 654 18.85 8.45 -20.36
CA TYR A 654 19.76 9.55 -20.07
C TYR A 654 19.66 10.66 -21.12
N GLU A 655 19.67 10.31 -22.41
CA GLU A 655 19.53 11.28 -23.51
C GLU A 655 18.21 12.05 -23.43
N HIS A 656 17.15 11.39 -22.96
CA HIS A 656 15.85 12.03 -22.72
C HIS A 656 15.98 13.24 -21.78
N HIS A 657 16.71 13.11 -20.68
CA HIS A 657 16.83 14.16 -19.68
C HIS A 657 17.93 15.17 -19.96
N LYS A 658 18.86 14.93 -20.90
CA LYS A 658 19.84 15.97 -21.25
C LYS A 658 19.14 17.27 -21.64
N GLY A 659 19.71 18.40 -21.21
CA GLY A 659 19.25 19.73 -21.57
C GLY A 659 19.04 19.88 -23.07
N LYS A 660 17.95 20.55 -23.44
CA LYS A 660 17.54 20.79 -24.84
C LYS A 660 17.98 22.17 -25.34
N SER A 661 18.50 23.01 -24.45
CA SER A 661 19.02 24.34 -24.76
C SER A 661 20.19 24.71 -23.85
N ALA A 662 20.76 25.91 -24.02
CA ALA A 662 21.86 26.41 -23.18
C ALA A 662 21.41 26.85 -21.76
N TYR A 663 20.10 27.02 -21.54
CA TYR A 663 19.57 27.55 -20.28
C TYR A 663 19.57 26.51 -19.15
N GLU A 664 19.44 25.23 -19.50
CA GLU A 664 19.37 24.10 -18.58
C GLU A 664 20.43 23.05 -18.87
N ASP A 665 20.82 22.30 -17.83
CA ASP A 665 21.69 21.13 -17.97
C ASP A 665 20.85 19.86 -18.11
N LEU A 666 19.67 19.86 -17.48
CA LEU A 666 18.77 18.71 -17.40
C LEU A 666 17.31 19.14 -17.59
N LEU A 667 16.56 18.35 -18.34
CA LEU A 667 15.10 18.40 -18.42
C LEU A 667 14.52 17.40 -17.42
N GLN A 668 13.56 17.82 -16.60
CA GLN A 668 12.95 16.99 -15.53
C GLN A 668 12.21 15.76 -16.05
N CYS A 669 11.35 15.96 -17.05
CA CYS A 669 10.50 14.94 -17.64
C CYS A 669 9.96 15.43 -18.99
N ASN A 670 9.22 14.58 -19.70
CA ASN A 670 8.43 15.03 -20.84
C ASN A 670 7.08 15.61 -20.38
N ASN A 671 6.30 16.11 -21.34
CA ASN A 671 5.00 16.73 -21.05
C ASN A 671 3.83 15.73 -21.15
N ALA A 672 4.11 14.46 -21.47
CA ALA A 672 3.07 13.43 -21.57
C ALA A 672 2.79 12.84 -20.17
N PRO A 673 1.57 12.38 -19.90
CA PRO A 673 1.30 11.61 -18.68
C PRO A 673 2.25 10.41 -18.58
N SER A 674 2.67 10.06 -17.35
CA SER A 674 3.60 8.93 -17.16
C SER A 674 3.08 7.63 -17.78
N SER A 675 1.77 7.37 -17.70
CA SER A 675 1.09 6.22 -18.30
C SER A 675 1.17 6.15 -19.82
N ARG A 676 1.46 7.26 -20.52
CA ARG A 676 1.57 7.32 -21.99
C ARG A 676 3.00 7.56 -22.47
N THR A 677 3.96 7.59 -21.54
CA THR A 677 5.37 7.83 -21.85
C THR A 677 6.07 6.51 -22.13
N PRO A 678 6.65 6.32 -23.33
CA PRO A 678 7.57 5.21 -23.58
C PRO A 678 8.70 5.25 -22.56
N ARG A 679 8.99 4.10 -21.94
CA ARG A 679 10.01 3.99 -20.89
C ARG A 679 9.72 4.86 -19.64
N GLY A 680 8.43 4.99 -19.30
CA GLY A 680 7.94 5.93 -18.29
C GLY A 680 8.49 5.71 -16.87
N HIS A 681 8.82 4.47 -16.48
CA HIS A 681 9.38 4.17 -15.15
C HIS A 681 10.93 4.22 -15.14
N GLN A 682 11.59 3.97 -16.28
CA GLN A 682 13.05 4.03 -16.38
C GLN A 682 13.60 5.46 -16.45
N SER A 683 12.89 6.34 -17.19
CA SER A 683 13.22 7.76 -17.30
C SER A 683 13.49 8.42 -15.93
N PRO A 684 12.59 8.35 -14.93
CA PRO A 684 12.84 8.95 -13.62
C PRO A 684 14.11 8.46 -12.91
N ALA A 685 14.51 7.19 -13.09
CA ALA A 685 15.74 6.67 -12.52
C ALA A 685 16.97 7.38 -13.12
N ALA A 686 17.01 7.57 -14.44
CA ALA A 686 18.06 8.34 -15.11
C ALA A 686 18.10 9.80 -14.64
N PHE A 687 16.93 10.44 -14.47
CA PHE A 687 16.85 11.79 -13.90
C PHE A 687 17.48 11.87 -12.50
N LEU A 688 17.15 10.93 -11.60
CA LEU A 688 17.68 10.92 -10.23
C LEU A 688 19.20 10.72 -10.22
N ILE A 689 19.73 9.87 -11.10
CA ILE A 689 21.16 9.65 -11.26
C ILE A 689 21.87 10.96 -11.67
N MET A 690 21.37 11.63 -12.71
CA MET A 690 22.00 12.85 -13.26
C MET A 690 21.84 14.06 -12.34
N SER A 691 20.64 14.28 -11.78
CA SER A 691 20.35 15.46 -10.94
C SER A 691 21.04 15.44 -9.58
N SER A 692 21.32 14.24 -9.04
CA SER A 692 22.07 14.06 -7.80
C SER A 692 23.59 13.96 -8.00
N GLY A 693 24.07 13.94 -9.24
CA GLY A 693 25.48 13.81 -9.57
C GLY A 693 26.05 12.40 -9.34
N LEU A 694 25.21 11.35 -9.35
CA LEU A 694 25.64 9.94 -9.28
C LEU A 694 26.18 9.43 -10.62
N ASP A 695 25.85 10.09 -11.73
CA ASP A 695 26.45 9.88 -13.05
C ASP A 695 27.97 10.08 -13.05
N LYS A 696 28.48 10.92 -12.14
CA LYS A 696 29.92 11.13 -11.91
C LYS A 696 30.60 9.98 -11.14
N HIS A 697 29.81 9.02 -10.64
CA HIS A 697 30.24 7.86 -9.86
C HIS A 697 29.89 6.54 -10.55
N ASP A 698 29.87 6.54 -11.88
CA ASP A 698 29.63 5.34 -12.68
C ASP A 698 30.86 4.40 -12.72
N ILE A 699 30.77 3.30 -13.45
CA ILE A 699 31.78 2.22 -13.54
C ILE A 699 33.18 2.69 -13.94
N ASN A 700 33.29 3.83 -14.62
CA ASN A 700 34.54 4.41 -15.10
C ASN A 700 35.09 5.52 -14.18
N SER A 701 34.44 5.77 -13.04
CA SER A 701 34.88 6.79 -12.08
C SER A 701 35.96 6.26 -11.12
N GLU A 702 36.68 7.17 -10.46
CA GLU A 702 37.66 6.82 -9.41
C GLU A 702 37.00 6.19 -8.17
N ILE A 703 35.75 6.58 -7.88
CA ILE A 703 34.98 6.09 -6.73
C ILE A 703 33.57 5.70 -7.23
N PRO A 704 33.41 4.51 -7.83
CA PRO A 704 32.09 4.03 -8.26
C PRO A 704 31.14 3.86 -7.08
N LEU A 705 29.88 4.29 -7.23
CA LEU A 705 28.85 4.15 -6.21
C LEU A 705 27.65 3.37 -6.74
N LYS A 706 27.20 2.39 -5.96
CA LYS A 706 26.05 1.56 -6.30
C LYS A 706 24.77 2.30 -5.98
N TYR A 707 23.92 2.46 -6.98
CA TYR A 707 22.60 3.06 -6.84
C TYR A 707 21.53 2.24 -7.55
N SER A 708 20.39 2.06 -6.88
CA SER A 708 19.20 1.51 -7.48
C SER A 708 17.96 2.37 -7.18
N HIS A 709 17.13 2.58 -8.19
CA HIS A 709 15.79 3.15 -8.01
C HIS A 709 14.76 2.02 -7.86
N VAL A 710 13.92 2.12 -6.84
CA VAL A 710 12.86 1.15 -6.51
C VAL A 710 11.51 1.85 -6.65
N ASP A 711 10.77 1.53 -7.71
CA ASP A 711 9.41 2.02 -7.94
C ASP A 711 8.39 1.02 -7.37
N ILE A 712 7.72 1.42 -6.30
CA ILE A 712 6.71 0.63 -5.57
C ILE A 712 5.28 1.04 -5.93
N ALA A 713 5.06 1.85 -6.99
CA ALA A 713 3.70 2.28 -7.35
C ALA A 713 2.73 1.08 -7.48
N SER A 714 3.15 0.02 -8.18
CA SER A 714 2.41 -1.22 -8.38
C SER A 714 2.31 -2.11 -7.14
N SER A 715 3.34 -2.14 -6.29
CA SER A 715 3.38 -3.01 -5.09
C SER A 715 2.85 -2.32 -3.83
N SER A 716 2.59 -1.01 -3.85
CA SER A 716 2.11 -0.25 -2.68
C SER A 716 0.68 -0.63 -2.22
N GLY A 717 -0.01 -1.50 -2.94
CA GLY A 717 -1.34 -2.02 -2.61
C GLY A 717 -2.49 -1.20 -3.20
N PRO A 718 -3.71 -1.75 -3.18
CA PRO A 718 -4.86 -1.15 -3.85
C PRO A 718 -5.34 0.13 -3.15
N PHE A 719 -5.96 1.02 -3.93
CA PHE A 719 -6.75 2.13 -3.43
C PHE A 719 -8.17 2.10 -4.04
N PRO A 720 -9.25 2.10 -3.24
CA PRO A 720 -9.25 2.02 -1.77
C PRO A 720 -8.69 0.68 -1.27
N GLY A 721 -8.00 0.67 -0.13
CA GLY A 721 -7.33 -0.52 0.42
C GLY A 721 -6.27 -0.19 1.47
N LEU A 722 -5.41 -1.14 1.80
CA LEU A 722 -4.28 -0.99 2.73
C LEU A 722 -2.95 -0.94 1.99
N PRO A 723 -1.95 -0.18 2.48
CA PRO A 723 -0.60 -0.33 1.96
C PRO A 723 -0.05 -1.72 2.31
N THR A 724 0.68 -2.33 1.38
CA THR A 724 1.27 -3.68 1.58
C THR A 724 2.44 -3.67 2.55
N GLY A 725 3.17 -2.55 2.63
CA GLY A 725 4.44 -2.44 3.32
C GLY A 725 5.65 -2.87 2.47
N SER A 726 5.48 -3.10 1.17
CA SER A 726 6.60 -3.32 0.25
C SER A 726 7.52 -2.08 0.20
N PRO A 727 8.86 -2.26 0.14
CA PRO A 727 9.57 -3.51 -0.01
C PRO A 727 10.24 -4.00 1.29
N ILE A 728 9.62 -3.77 2.46
CA ILE A 728 10.24 -4.05 3.77
C ILE A 728 10.64 -5.53 3.89
N PRO A 729 9.75 -6.51 3.62
CA PRO A 729 10.13 -7.93 3.70
C PRO A 729 11.33 -8.30 2.82
N ALA A 730 11.36 -7.87 1.56
CA ALA A 730 12.46 -8.18 0.65
C ALA A 730 13.79 -7.54 1.08
N PHE A 731 13.75 -6.29 1.55
CA PHE A 731 14.95 -5.62 2.07
C PHE A 731 15.48 -6.29 3.34
N THR A 732 14.59 -6.73 4.24
CA THR A 732 14.99 -7.48 5.44
C THR A 732 15.66 -8.79 5.06
N ALA A 733 15.05 -9.56 4.16
CA ALA A 733 15.63 -10.82 3.69
C ALA A 733 16.96 -10.65 2.93
N SER A 734 17.17 -9.52 2.24
CA SER A 734 18.38 -9.31 1.43
C SER A 734 19.56 -8.67 2.19
N PHE A 735 19.31 -7.89 3.23
CA PHE A 735 20.34 -7.06 3.88
C PHE A 735 20.53 -7.32 5.37
N ILE A 736 19.54 -7.93 6.04
CA ILE A 736 19.50 -8.03 7.49
C ILE A 736 19.61 -9.48 7.95
N LEU A 737 18.89 -10.38 7.29
CA LEU A 737 19.03 -11.83 7.43
C LEU A 737 20.22 -12.31 6.59
#